data_AF-S3BWP8-F1
#
_entry.id   AF-S3BWP8-F1
#
_cell.length_a   1.000
_cell.length_b   1.000
_cell.length_c   1.000
_cell.angle_alpha   90.00
_cell.angle_beta   90.00
_cell.angle_gamma   90.00
#
_symmetry.space_group_name_H-M   'P 1'
#
loop_
_entity.id
_entity.type
_entity.pdbx_description
1 polymer ?
#
loop_
_entity_poly.entity_id
_entity_poly.type
_entity_poly.pdbx_seq_one_letter_code
_entity_poly.pdbx_strand_id
1 'polypeptide(L)'
;MAIPNPFRARHRGTLRQLWERVQNIARWKRSKPVDAAFLYTPLSDAKAEIRLLTLLAGDAGDPVKIIVWHSELVHPAVEIDNDRATMAEVRALLPPGWAAAENSEGRFLFEYESTEKTTWSHPNPDFDQSRLRQRTQLPPLNFSPSFEAVSYVWGSADNPVSIDVAFSPSGKPCLNDDFTRLTWKHLSVRRNLYDALNYLRLQDQTRVLWIDAICVNQANDAEKSDQIVRMADIYNLAFRVLSWLGPESSDDNSDLAISTLTYISQQVEAVGNGGTYETPNAKESRWFSPYAVFPYKAKEWTAIEALLSRPYFERVWVLQEVAGANDKATAICGRSSMSWYHFKGAIMTLLNNNTIPPSVRELAESLIHLVIRPSIIPIPDLFTMSRMRKCTDPRDKIYGILGMAPREFVLEMRPHYTKSIEFIYAHAVMTYAKMKHSLVLIQLCQISQRDPSARNLPSWIPDFSKPEQTWPVGSYMHASGHSRAHFQFSDDGKTLTVSGKRLAVVKSVNSKVTSTVNIQDAIDTVRAWMPPDILTAAYTAGGSLLDAFLLMLRCSYLNDRWPMLHETTLAQWREYFLDHIHGDTVSQETHTGQVYTTASFIKNRVFVTAGDGHIGLAPLGTKPGDIITTVLGCSTCILLRPVGNGSAFQIVGQGYVQGLDDGSGLVGSLPEGWTLSFKFRDSGSLKRYYVNASTGQETMDNPRLGPLPAVWSMVARDDEDANPDTITYLNQESGETLIGDPRLSPELLRQRGISVESFAII
;
A
#
# COMPACT_ATOMS: atom_id res chain seq x y z
N MET A 1 56.47 -45.35 -18.26
CA MET A 1 55.32 -45.02 -17.40
C MET A 1 54.64 -43.80 -17.97
N ALA A 2 53.44 -43.95 -18.53
CA ALA A 2 52.66 -42.84 -19.08
C ALA A 2 51.92 -42.12 -17.93
N ILE A 3 52.11 -40.80 -17.87
CA ILE A 3 51.49 -39.89 -16.90
C ILE A 3 50.00 -39.71 -17.27
N PRO A 4 49.03 -39.85 -16.34
CA PRO A 4 47.61 -39.70 -16.67
C PRO A 4 47.26 -38.24 -16.92
N ASN A 5 46.60 -37.98 -18.05
CA ASN A 5 46.12 -36.66 -18.45
C ASN A 5 44.86 -36.23 -17.63
N PRO A 6 44.92 -35.15 -16.81
CA PRO A 6 43.82 -34.72 -15.94
C PRO A 6 42.59 -34.19 -16.69
N PHE A 7 42.72 -33.87 -17.98
CA PHE A 7 41.62 -33.28 -18.77
C PHE A 7 40.55 -34.29 -19.22
N ARG A 8 40.84 -35.60 -19.22
CA ARG A 8 39.85 -36.62 -19.63
C ARG A 8 38.84 -36.99 -18.54
N ALA A 9 39.10 -36.70 -17.27
CA ALA A 9 38.21 -37.05 -16.16
C ALA A 9 37.08 -36.02 -15.95
N ARG A 10 37.36 -34.71 -16.11
CA ARG A 10 36.34 -33.64 -15.94
C ARG A 10 35.32 -33.59 -17.09
N HIS A 11 35.69 -33.95 -18.32
CA HIS A 11 34.76 -34.01 -19.46
C HIS A 11 33.88 -35.27 -19.48
N ARG A 12 34.37 -36.41 -18.95
CA ARG A 12 33.56 -37.63 -18.84
C ARG A 12 32.45 -37.50 -17.79
N GLY A 13 32.70 -36.76 -16.69
CA GLY A 13 31.69 -36.48 -15.67
C GLY A 13 30.52 -35.63 -16.19
N THR A 14 30.82 -34.60 -16.99
CA THR A 14 29.81 -33.70 -17.59
C THR A 14 29.00 -34.36 -18.71
N LEU A 15 29.64 -35.14 -19.59
CA LEU A 15 28.93 -35.89 -20.64
C LEU A 15 28.05 -37.02 -20.08
N ARG A 16 28.50 -37.71 -19.02
CA ARG A 16 27.68 -38.72 -18.34
C ARG A 16 26.47 -38.11 -17.65
N GLN A 17 26.65 -36.97 -16.97
CA GLN A 17 25.54 -36.23 -16.37
C GLN A 17 24.54 -35.73 -17.42
N LEU A 18 25.02 -35.19 -18.55
CA LEU A 18 24.16 -34.80 -19.68
C LEU A 18 23.40 -36.00 -20.27
N TRP A 19 24.07 -37.15 -20.43
CA TRP A 19 23.44 -38.36 -20.94
C TRP A 19 22.40 -38.94 -19.97
N GLU A 20 22.71 -39.02 -18.68
CA GLU A 20 21.77 -39.45 -17.63
C GLU A 20 20.56 -38.49 -17.54
N ARG A 21 20.76 -37.17 -17.72
CA ARG A 21 19.68 -36.17 -17.82
C ARG A 21 18.75 -36.43 -19.00
N VAL A 22 19.29 -36.64 -20.20
CA VAL A 22 18.48 -36.93 -21.41
C VAL A 22 17.71 -38.24 -21.23
N GLN A 23 18.32 -39.26 -20.63
CA GLN A 23 17.66 -40.54 -20.34
C GLN A 23 16.52 -40.36 -19.33
N ASN A 24 16.71 -39.57 -18.27
CA ASN A 24 15.67 -39.30 -17.28
C ASN A 24 14.50 -38.51 -17.90
N ILE A 25 14.79 -37.53 -18.76
CA ILE A 25 13.77 -36.81 -19.54
C ILE A 25 12.94 -37.77 -20.39
N ALA A 26 13.60 -38.64 -21.15
CA ALA A 26 12.93 -39.63 -21.99
C ALA A 26 12.10 -40.64 -21.16
N ARG A 27 12.53 -41.00 -19.94
CA ARG A 27 11.84 -41.95 -19.07
C ARG A 27 10.53 -41.40 -18.53
N TRP A 28 10.52 -40.22 -17.91
CA TRP A 28 9.26 -39.69 -17.34
C TRP A 28 8.26 -39.27 -18.42
N LYS A 29 8.73 -38.85 -19.61
CA LYS A 29 7.86 -38.60 -20.77
C LYS A 29 7.04 -39.83 -21.17
N ARG A 30 7.55 -41.05 -20.93
CA ARG A 30 6.86 -42.31 -21.24
C ARG A 30 5.95 -42.83 -20.12
N SER A 31 6.16 -42.38 -18.87
CA SER A 31 5.30 -42.77 -17.75
C SER A 31 3.88 -42.24 -17.97
N LYS A 32 2.87 -43.09 -17.81
CA LYS A 32 1.47 -42.67 -17.89
C LYS A 32 0.86 -42.53 -16.49
N PRO A 33 0.01 -41.53 -16.26
CA PRO A 33 -0.76 -41.44 -15.03
C PRO A 33 -1.74 -42.62 -14.93
N VAL A 34 -1.99 -43.06 -13.69
CA VAL A 34 -3.13 -43.94 -13.40
C VAL A 34 -4.41 -43.11 -13.39
N ASP A 35 -5.54 -43.75 -13.69
CA ASP A 35 -6.86 -43.11 -13.68
C ASP A 35 -7.35 -42.89 -12.23
N ALA A 36 -6.69 -41.95 -11.54
CA ALA A 36 -7.00 -41.55 -10.17
C ALA A 36 -6.63 -40.08 -9.93
N ALA A 37 -7.46 -39.38 -9.18
CA ALA A 37 -7.18 -38.02 -8.74
C ALA A 37 -6.06 -37.99 -7.68
N PHE A 38 -5.26 -36.92 -7.71
CA PHE A 38 -4.29 -36.64 -6.67
C PHE A 38 -4.97 -36.36 -5.32
N LEU A 39 -4.40 -36.91 -4.24
CA LEU A 39 -4.88 -36.72 -2.87
C LEU A 39 -3.75 -36.11 -2.04
N TYR A 40 -4.08 -35.03 -1.32
CA TYR A 40 -3.15 -34.35 -0.45
C TYR A 40 -2.86 -35.15 0.82
N THR A 41 -1.59 -35.19 1.19
CA THR A 41 -1.14 -35.65 2.51
C THR A 41 -1.16 -34.48 3.51
N PRO A 42 -1.57 -34.71 4.78
CA PRO A 42 -1.56 -33.67 5.80
C PRO A 42 -0.15 -33.13 6.06
N LEU A 43 -0.04 -31.81 6.25
CA LEU A 43 1.20 -31.16 6.69
C LEU A 43 1.36 -31.33 8.21
N SER A 44 2.60 -31.45 8.68
CA SER A 44 2.91 -31.48 10.12
C SER A 44 3.14 -30.08 10.68
N ASP A 45 2.18 -29.56 11.46
CA ASP A 45 2.30 -28.27 12.15
C ASP A 45 3.48 -28.23 13.13
N ALA A 46 3.71 -29.34 13.87
CA ALA A 46 4.82 -29.45 14.82
C ALA A 46 6.21 -29.29 14.17
N LYS A 47 6.30 -29.50 12.85
CA LYS A 47 7.51 -29.36 12.05
C LYS A 47 7.50 -28.11 11.17
N ALA A 48 6.46 -27.29 11.26
CA ALA A 48 6.22 -26.17 10.37
C ALA A 48 6.36 -26.57 8.89
N GLU A 49 5.75 -27.69 8.48
CA GLU A 49 5.86 -28.17 7.10
C GLU A 49 5.13 -27.27 6.10
N ILE A 50 5.72 -27.12 4.92
CA ILE A 50 5.10 -26.62 3.70
C ILE A 50 5.18 -27.70 2.62
N ARG A 51 4.32 -27.58 1.61
CA ARG A 51 4.45 -28.36 0.37
C ARG A 51 5.26 -27.56 -0.65
N LEU A 52 6.17 -28.24 -1.32
CA LEU A 52 6.90 -27.74 -2.48
C LEU A 52 6.63 -28.67 -3.67
N LEU A 53 6.76 -28.15 -4.88
CA LEU A 53 6.67 -28.94 -6.10
C LEU A 53 7.95 -28.85 -6.90
N THR A 54 8.35 -29.96 -7.50
CA THR A 54 9.40 -30.02 -8.52
C THR A 54 8.74 -30.07 -9.89
N LEU A 55 8.86 -28.99 -10.66
CA LEU A 55 8.45 -28.92 -12.06
C LEU A 55 9.51 -29.60 -12.93
N LEU A 56 9.13 -30.65 -13.65
CA LEU A 56 10.04 -31.38 -14.52
C LEU A 56 10.40 -30.56 -15.77
N ALA A 57 11.65 -30.69 -16.21
CA ALA A 57 12.14 -30.07 -17.44
C ALA A 57 11.33 -30.55 -18.67
N GLY A 58 11.28 -29.79 -19.76
CA GLY A 58 10.62 -30.25 -20.98
C GLY A 58 10.46 -29.18 -22.05
N ASP A 59 10.19 -29.62 -23.29
CA ASP A 59 10.00 -28.79 -24.46
C ASP A 59 8.54 -28.31 -24.58
N ALA A 60 8.29 -27.31 -25.42
CA ALA A 60 6.93 -26.88 -25.73
C ALA A 60 6.12 -28.06 -26.32
N GLY A 61 4.94 -28.33 -25.75
CA GLY A 61 4.06 -29.44 -26.15
C GLY A 61 4.24 -30.74 -25.36
N ASP A 62 5.33 -30.91 -24.60
CA ASP A 62 5.42 -32.01 -23.65
C ASP A 62 4.41 -31.86 -22.51
N PRO A 63 3.85 -32.97 -21.96
CA PRO A 63 2.95 -32.90 -20.82
C PRO A 63 3.63 -32.23 -19.62
N VAL A 64 2.88 -31.37 -18.92
CA VAL A 64 3.35 -30.75 -17.68
C VAL A 64 3.32 -31.79 -16.57
N LYS A 65 4.50 -32.08 -16.01
CA LYS A 65 4.68 -33.04 -14.93
C LYS A 65 5.29 -32.40 -13.70
N ILE A 66 4.68 -32.64 -12.54
CA ILE A 66 5.15 -32.10 -11.26
C ILE A 66 5.27 -33.22 -10.22
N ILE A 67 6.15 -33.02 -9.23
CA ILE A 67 6.27 -33.91 -8.08
C ILE A 67 6.13 -33.08 -6.80
N VAL A 68 5.14 -33.38 -5.98
CA VAL A 68 4.88 -32.70 -4.71
C VAL A 68 5.58 -33.42 -3.57
N TRP A 69 6.14 -32.68 -2.63
CA TRP A 69 6.84 -33.19 -1.45
C TRP A 69 6.75 -32.19 -0.29
N HIS A 70 7.01 -32.66 0.93
CA HIS A 70 6.96 -31.83 2.14
C HIS A 70 8.36 -31.37 2.55
N SER A 71 8.47 -30.13 3.03
CA SER A 71 9.68 -29.57 3.61
C SER A 71 9.34 -28.78 4.87
N GLU A 72 10.21 -28.81 5.86
CA GLU A 72 10.18 -27.83 6.94
C GLU A 72 10.54 -26.45 6.37
N LEU A 73 9.85 -25.40 6.83
CA LEU A 73 10.20 -24.02 6.55
C LEU A 73 10.33 -23.30 7.90
N VAL A 74 11.59 -23.16 8.33
CA VAL A 74 11.97 -22.51 9.59
C VAL A 74 12.68 -21.21 9.24
N HIS A 75 12.36 -20.14 9.97
CA HIS A 75 13.04 -18.86 9.81
C HIS A 75 14.54 -19.02 10.10
N PRO A 76 15.42 -18.50 9.22
CA PRO A 76 16.85 -18.47 9.51
C PRO A 76 17.10 -17.56 10.72
N ALA A 77 18.21 -17.79 11.42
CA ALA A 77 18.66 -16.84 12.44
C ALA A 77 18.89 -15.46 11.78
N VAL A 78 18.41 -14.40 12.43
CA VAL A 78 18.64 -13.02 11.96
C VAL A 78 20.11 -12.68 12.20
N GLU A 79 20.90 -12.62 11.14
CA GLU A 79 22.26 -12.08 11.19
C GLU A 79 22.19 -10.56 11.05
N ILE A 80 22.50 -9.84 12.13
CA ILE A 80 22.67 -8.38 12.08
C ILE A 80 24.00 -8.11 11.37
N ASP A 81 23.93 -7.46 10.21
CA ASP A 81 25.11 -6.99 9.48
C ASP A 81 25.67 -5.74 10.18
N ASN A 82 26.46 -5.97 11.24
CA ASN A 82 27.14 -4.91 12.00
C ASN A 82 28.18 -4.14 11.17
N ASP A 83 28.62 -4.71 10.05
CA ASP A 83 29.64 -4.08 9.23
C ASP A 83 29.01 -3.06 8.26
N ARG A 84 27.71 -3.16 7.92
CA ARG A 84 27.01 -2.13 7.13
C ARG A 84 26.84 -0.85 7.95
N ALA A 85 27.11 0.30 7.34
CA ALA A 85 26.88 1.58 7.98
C ALA A 85 25.38 1.87 8.14
N THR A 86 25.03 2.57 9.22
CA THR A 86 23.73 3.21 9.39
C THR A 86 23.67 4.50 8.58
N MET A 87 22.45 4.96 8.25
CA MET A 87 22.28 6.24 7.55
C MET A 87 22.83 7.42 8.36
N ALA A 88 22.76 7.35 9.70
CA ALA A 88 23.31 8.37 10.59
C ALA A 88 24.85 8.46 10.48
N GLU A 89 25.55 7.32 10.49
CA GLU A 89 27.00 7.28 10.28
C GLU A 89 27.40 7.79 8.90
N VAL A 90 26.66 7.40 7.86
CA VAL A 90 26.85 7.90 6.49
C VAL A 90 26.73 9.42 6.45
N ARG A 91 25.67 9.99 7.02
CA ARG A 91 25.44 11.44 6.98
C ARG A 91 26.42 12.25 7.82
N ALA A 92 26.88 11.71 8.95
CA ALA A 92 27.79 12.41 9.86
C ALA A 92 29.13 12.83 9.21
N LEU A 93 29.53 12.14 8.14
CA LEU A 93 30.79 12.40 7.43
C LEU A 93 30.60 13.03 6.05
N LEU A 94 29.38 13.42 5.67
CA LEU A 94 29.12 14.08 4.38
C LEU A 94 29.78 15.47 4.31
N PRO A 95 30.46 15.79 3.20
CA PRO A 95 30.89 17.17 2.94
C PRO A 95 29.68 18.11 2.75
N PRO A 96 29.84 19.42 2.97
CA PRO A 96 28.77 20.40 2.71
C PRO A 96 28.23 20.32 1.27
N GLY A 97 26.91 20.47 1.13
CA GLY A 97 26.20 20.43 -0.17
C GLY A 97 25.94 19.03 -0.72
N TRP A 98 26.24 17.98 0.05
CA TRP A 98 25.88 16.61 -0.28
C TRP A 98 24.70 16.11 0.55
N ALA A 99 23.77 15.44 -0.13
CA ALA A 99 22.68 14.69 0.47
C ALA A 99 22.89 13.18 0.30
N ALA A 100 22.31 12.38 1.20
CA ALA A 100 22.32 10.92 1.11
C ALA A 100 20.91 10.34 1.29
N ALA A 101 20.61 9.35 0.45
CA ALA A 101 19.37 8.59 0.45
C ALA A 101 19.66 7.08 0.36
N GLU A 102 18.65 6.25 0.65
CA GLU A 102 18.70 4.79 0.44
C GLU A 102 17.62 4.39 -0.57
N ASN A 103 18.02 3.67 -1.62
CA ASN A 103 17.10 3.19 -2.64
C ASN A 103 16.28 1.97 -2.16
N SER A 104 15.30 1.55 -2.96
CA SER A 104 14.40 0.44 -2.58
C SER A 104 15.08 -0.92 -2.39
N GLU A 105 16.33 -1.11 -2.80
CA GLU A 105 17.13 -2.33 -2.60
C GLU A 105 18.09 -2.25 -1.40
N GLY A 106 18.20 -1.07 -0.79
CA GLY A 106 19.07 -0.85 0.37
C GLY A 106 20.47 -0.36 0.00
N ARG A 107 20.64 0.21 -1.19
CA ARG A 107 21.89 0.83 -1.63
C ARG A 107 21.88 2.32 -1.28
N PHE A 108 23.02 2.83 -0.82
CA PHE A 108 23.19 4.26 -0.55
C PHE A 108 23.42 5.05 -1.83
N LEU A 109 22.72 6.17 -1.99
CA LEU A 109 22.84 7.10 -3.10
C LEU A 109 23.23 8.47 -2.55
N PHE A 110 24.21 9.11 -3.17
CA PHE A 110 24.70 10.44 -2.78
C PHE A 110 24.42 11.43 -3.90
N GLU A 111 23.87 12.59 -3.57
CA GLU A 111 23.57 13.66 -4.53
C GLU A 111 24.31 14.94 -4.11
N TYR A 112 24.89 15.64 -5.09
CA TYR A 112 25.39 16.98 -4.88
C TYR A 112 24.31 18.00 -5.23
N GLU A 113 23.76 18.67 -4.22
CA GLU A 113 22.52 19.45 -4.30
C GLU A 113 22.54 20.53 -5.40
N SER A 114 23.68 21.17 -5.62
CA SER A 114 23.78 22.26 -6.62
C SER A 114 23.72 21.80 -8.08
N THR A 115 24.10 20.55 -8.36
CA THR A 115 24.13 20.01 -9.73
C THR A 115 23.15 18.87 -9.95
N GLU A 116 22.52 18.37 -8.88
CA GLU A 116 21.63 17.19 -8.89
C GLU A 116 22.33 15.93 -9.41
N LYS A 117 23.68 15.92 -9.39
CA LYS A 117 24.49 14.79 -9.86
C LYS A 117 24.68 13.78 -8.75
N THR A 118 24.57 12.51 -9.09
CA THR A 118 24.59 11.41 -8.12
C THR A 118 25.81 10.49 -8.26
N THR A 119 26.16 9.82 -7.16
CA THR A 119 27.19 8.78 -7.11
C THR A 119 26.84 7.66 -6.12
N TRP A 120 27.40 6.47 -6.34
CA TRP A 120 27.31 5.32 -5.44
C TRP A 120 28.38 5.31 -4.36
N SER A 121 29.41 6.15 -4.48
CA SER A 121 30.51 6.25 -3.53
C SER A 121 30.28 7.37 -2.53
N HIS A 122 30.64 7.14 -1.27
CA HIS A 122 30.58 8.22 -0.29
C HIS A 122 31.55 9.34 -0.69
N PRO A 123 31.12 10.62 -0.73
CA PRO A 123 31.92 11.73 -1.24
C PRO A 123 33.11 12.12 -0.34
N ASN A 124 33.08 11.76 0.94
CA ASN A 124 34.24 11.86 1.82
C ASN A 124 35.20 10.68 1.57
N PRO A 125 36.46 10.93 1.16
CA PRO A 125 37.44 9.88 0.87
C PRO A 125 37.86 9.06 2.10
N ASP A 126 37.71 9.60 3.31
CA ASP A 126 38.07 8.92 4.56
C ASP A 126 36.97 7.96 5.04
N PHE A 127 35.79 7.98 4.41
CA PHE A 127 34.73 7.03 4.72
C PHE A 127 35.08 5.64 4.19
N ASP A 128 34.99 4.62 5.04
CA ASP A 128 35.17 3.23 4.63
C ASP A 128 34.04 2.78 3.69
N GLN A 129 34.34 2.82 2.38
CA GLN A 129 33.41 2.48 1.31
C GLN A 129 32.87 1.04 1.41
N SER A 130 33.59 0.12 2.09
CA SER A 130 33.13 -1.27 2.27
C SER A 130 31.87 -1.37 3.14
N ARG A 131 31.62 -0.34 3.98
CA ARG A 131 30.42 -0.25 4.82
C ARG A 131 29.17 0.19 4.06
N LEU A 132 29.29 0.64 2.80
CA LEU A 132 28.15 1.03 1.95
C LEU A 132 27.46 -0.18 1.26
N ARG A 133 27.76 -1.40 1.72
CA ARG A 133 27.15 -2.62 1.20
C ARG A 133 25.62 -2.56 1.25
N GLN A 134 25.01 -3.21 0.25
CA GLN A 134 23.56 -3.35 0.14
C GLN A 134 23.02 -4.10 1.35
N ARG A 135 21.80 -3.74 1.79
CA ARG A 135 21.12 -4.41 2.91
C ARG A 135 21.02 -5.92 2.65
N THR A 136 21.42 -6.74 3.63
CA THR A 136 21.22 -8.19 3.61
C THR A 136 19.73 -8.51 3.47
N GLN A 137 19.38 -9.33 2.48
CA GLN A 137 18.00 -9.73 2.23
C GLN A 137 17.79 -11.20 2.58
N LEU A 138 16.56 -11.52 2.98
CA LEU A 138 16.13 -12.90 3.17
C LEU A 138 15.73 -13.55 1.84
N PRO A 139 15.88 -14.87 1.73
CA PRO A 139 16.65 -15.72 2.64
C PRO A 139 18.17 -15.62 2.39
N PRO A 140 19.04 -15.99 3.36
CA PRO A 140 20.48 -16.10 3.15
C PRO A 140 20.82 -17.03 1.98
N LEU A 141 21.98 -16.84 1.32
CA LEU A 141 22.37 -17.63 0.13
C LEU A 141 22.41 -19.15 0.36
N ASN A 142 22.71 -19.59 1.58
CA ASN A 142 22.79 -21.00 1.97
C ASN A 142 21.48 -21.53 2.59
N PHE A 143 20.38 -20.77 2.53
CA PHE A 143 19.09 -21.17 3.07
C PHE A 143 18.54 -22.44 2.39
N SER A 144 17.96 -23.30 3.21
CA SER A 144 17.31 -24.53 2.78
C SER A 144 15.95 -24.64 3.48
N PRO A 145 14.86 -24.98 2.75
CA PRO A 145 14.84 -25.32 1.34
C PRO A 145 15.03 -24.11 0.42
N SER A 146 15.73 -24.32 -0.70
CA SER A 146 15.79 -23.33 -1.80
C SER A 146 14.68 -23.61 -2.81
N PHE A 147 13.79 -22.63 -3.01
CA PHE A 147 12.63 -22.71 -3.90
C PHE A 147 12.28 -21.33 -4.46
N GLU A 148 11.53 -21.27 -5.55
CA GLU A 148 10.97 -20.04 -6.11
C GLU A 148 9.47 -19.99 -5.80
N ALA A 149 8.92 -18.83 -5.41
CA ALA A 149 7.47 -18.67 -5.23
C ALA A 149 6.85 -18.06 -6.49
N VAL A 150 5.70 -18.56 -6.92
CA VAL A 150 4.97 -18.00 -8.07
C VAL A 150 3.82 -17.13 -7.59
N SER A 151 3.81 -15.88 -8.05
CA SER A 151 2.71 -14.93 -7.86
C SER A 151 1.98 -14.79 -9.19
N TYR A 152 0.67 -15.04 -9.23
CA TYR A 152 -0.09 -15.06 -10.49
C TYR A 152 -1.60 -14.93 -10.28
N VAL A 153 -2.35 -14.55 -11.33
CA VAL A 153 -3.81 -14.57 -11.29
C VAL A 153 -4.35 -15.98 -11.48
N TRP A 154 -5.23 -16.46 -10.61
CA TRP A 154 -5.78 -17.81 -10.78
C TRP A 154 -6.52 -18.00 -12.12
N GLY A 155 -7.12 -16.95 -12.67
CA GLY A 155 -7.88 -16.99 -13.92
C GLY A 155 -9.26 -17.65 -13.75
N SER A 156 -9.96 -17.88 -14.86
CA SER A 156 -11.28 -18.53 -14.81
C SER A 156 -11.17 -19.96 -14.27
N ALA A 157 -12.18 -20.37 -13.50
CA ALA A 157 -12.38 -21.76 -13.10
C ALA A 157 -12.93 -22.63 -14.24
N ASP A 158 -13.40 -21.99 -15.32
CA ASP A 158 -13.96 -22.67 -16.50
C ASP A 158 -12.86 -23.39 -17.29
N ASN A 159 -13.21 -24.53 -17.87
CA ASN A 159 -12.35 -25.33 -18.74
C ASN A 159 -10.96 -25.62 -18.12
N PRO A 160 -10.91 -26.25 -16.93
CA PRO A 160 -9.64 -26.56 -16.30
C PRO A 160 -8.85 -27.59 -17.12
N VAL A 161 -7.54 -27.58 -16.96
CA VAL A 161 -6.59 -28.43 -17.66
C VAL A 161 -6.00 -29.44 -16.69
N SER A 162 -5.88 -30.71 -17.11
CA SER A 162 -5.23 -31.73 -16.30
C SER A 162 -3.72 -31.71 -16.50
N ILE A 163 -2.97 -31.79 -15.42
CA ILE A 163 -1.52 -32.05 -15.40
C ILE A 163 -1.22 -33.37 -14.68
N ASP A 164 -0.02 -33.91 -14.89
CA ASP A 164 0.42 -35.12 -14.22
C ASP A 164 1.18 -34.77 -12.94
N VAL A 165 0.78 -35.37 -11.83
CA VAL A 165 1.39 -35.15 -10.52
C VAL A 165 1.76 -36.46 -9.84
N ALA A 166 2.89 -36.48 -9.14
CA ALA A 166 3.25 -37.54 -8.22
C ALA A 166 3.55 -36.97 -6.83
N PHE A 167 3.52 -37.82 -5.80
CA PHE A 167 3.97 -37.46 -4.46
C PHE A 167 5.28 -38.20 -4.12
N SER A 168 6.24 -37.49 -3.54
CA SER A 168 7.50 -38.07 -3.05
C SER A 168 7.50 -38.13 -1.51
N PRO A 169 7.37 -39.33 -0.91
CA PRO A 169 7.38 -39.48 0.55
C PRO A 169 8.78 -39.32 1.15
N SER A 170 9.84 -39.49 0.37
CA SER A 170 11.24 -39.34 0.80
C SER A 170 11.74 -37.90 0.80
N GLY A 171 10.88 -36.92 0.51
CA GLY A 171 11.25 -35.50 0.40
C GLY A 171 11.60 -35.09 -1.03
N LYS A 172 12.52 -34.12 -1.18
CA LYS A 172 12.87 -33.46 -2.45
C LYS A 172 13.32 -34.48 -3.51
N PRO A 173 12.62 -34.59 -4.66
CA PRO A 173 13.10 -35.41 -5.76
C PRO A 173 14.24 -34.70 -6.49
N CYS A 174 15.38 -35.37 -6.63
CA CYS A 174 16.53 -34.92 -7.39
C CYS A 174 16.41 -35.33 -8.87
N LEU A 175 17.04 -34.58 -9.78
CA LEU A 175 17.10 -34.91 -11.22
C LEU A 175 17.63 -36.32 -11.53
N ASN A 176 18.37 -36.93 -10.60
CA ASN A 176 18.95 -38.26 -10.73
C ASN A 176 18.08 -39.36 -10.09
N ASP A 177 16.94 -39.02 -9.50
CA ASP A 177 16.09 -40.00 -8.84
C ASP A 177 15.40 -40.90 -9.86
N ASP A 178 15.14 -42.13 -9.43
CA ASP A 178 14.40 -43.10 -10.23
C ASP A 178 12.90 -42.77 -10.23
N PHE A 179 12.52 -41.84 -11.10
CA PHE A 179 11.12 -41.39 -11.29
C PHE A 179 10.16 -42.53 -11.72
N THR A 180 10.67 -43.71 -12.08
CA THR A 180 9.83 -44.86 -12.48
C THR A 180 9.07 -45.47 -11.30
N ARG A 181 9.52 -45.23 -10.06
CA ARG A 181 8.85 -45.70 -8.84
C ARG A 181 7.69 -44.80 -8.40
N LEU A 182 7.54 -43.64 -9.02
CA LEU A 182 6.47 -42.71 -8.69
C LEU A 182 5.16 -43.13 -9.34
N THR A 183 4.08 -43.10 -8.54
CA THR A 183 2.73 -43.24 -9.07
C THR A 183 2.23 -41.89 -9.54
N TRP A 184 2.10 -41.74 -10.86
CA TRP A 184 1.58 -40.54 -11.50
C TRP A 184 0.06 -40.53 -11.47
N LYS A 185 -0.53 -39.40 -11.13
CA LYS A 185 -1.98 -39.15 -11.02
C LYS A 185 -2.34 -37.86 -11.74
N HIS A 186 -3.64 -37.59 -11.86
CA HIS A 186 -4.13 -36.35 -12.45
C HIS A 186 -4.41 -35.28 -11.39
N LEU A 187 -4.00 -34.05 -11.68
CA LEU A 187 -4.38 -32.84 -10.94
C LEU A 187 -4.98 -31.82 -11.91
N SER A 188 -6.17 -31.33 -11.57
CA SER A 188 -6.84 -30.28 -12.34
C SER A 188 -6.31 -28.91 -11.93
N VAL A 189 -5.86 -28.12 -12.89
CA VAL A 189 -5.39 -26.74 -12.69
C VAL A 189 -6.11 -25.80 -13.66
N ARG A 190 -6.24 -24.53 -13.28
CA ARG A 190 -6.83 -23.50 -14.17
C ARG A 190 -5.89 -23.21 -15.35
N ARG A 191 -6.46 -22.75 -16.47
CA ARG A 191 -5.69 -22.47 -17.71
C ARG A 191 -4.51 -21.53 -17.46
N ASN A 192 -4.69 -20.43 -16.73
CA ASN A 192 -3.59 -19.48 -16.52
C ASN A 192 -2.41 -20.08 -15.75
N LEU A 193 -2.68 -21.00 -14.80
CA LEU A 193 -1.60 -21.72 -14.12
C LEU A 193 -0.92 -22.73 -15.04
N TYR A 194 -1.69 -23.44 -15.86
CA TYR A 194 -1.14 -24.34 -16.88
C TYR A 194 -0.20 -23.60 -17.84
N ASP A 195 -0.60 -22.42 -18.30
CA ASP A 195 0.23 -21.58 -19.16
C ASP A 195 1.48 -21.13 -18.41
N ALA A 196 1.35 -20.60 -17.19
CA ALA A 196 2.48 -20.22 -16.35
C ALA A 196 3.49 -21.37 -16.19
N LEU A 197 3.03 -22.58 -15.89
CA LEU A 197 3.90 -23.76 -15.76
C LEU A 197 4.65 -24.07 -17.06
N ASN A 198 4.03 -23.89 -18.23
CA ASN A 198 4.71 -24.09 -19.52
C ASN A 198 5.76 -23.02 -19.79
N TYR A 199 5.47 -21.75 -19.51
CA TYR A 199 6.41 -20.64 -19.72
C TYR A 199 7.58 -20.66 -18.72
N LEU A 200 7.32 -21.05 -17.48
CA LEU A 200 8.34 -21.12 -16.43
C LEU A 200 9.19 -22.40 -16.52
N ARG A 201 8.69 -23.46 -17.18
CA ARG A 201 9.41 -24.72 -17.38
C ARG A 201 10.70 -24.48 -18.18
N LEU A 202 11.82 -24.99 -17.65
CA LEU A 202 13.09 -25.01 -18.37
C LEU A 202 13.20 -26.28 -19.22
N GLN A 203 13.96 -26.23 -20.30
CA GLN A 203 14.11 -27.37 -21.23
C GLN A 203 14.93 -28.52 -20.64
N ASP A 204 15.97 -28.19 -19.86
CA ASP A 204 17.00 -29.15 -19.43
C ASP A 204 17.11 -29.31 -17.91
N GLN A 205 16.37 -28.50 -17.13
CA GLN A 205 16.49 -28.43 -15.67
C GLN A 205 15.14 -28.40 -14.98
N THR A 206 15.04 -29.08 -13.84
CA THR A 206 13.87 -28.98 -12.96
C THR A 206 13.87 -27.67 -12.20
N ARG A 207 12.68 -27.17 -11.85
CA ARG A 207 12.51 -26.07 -10.90
C ARG A 207 11.82 -26.53 -9.64
N VAL A 208 12.20 -25.96 -8.50
CA VAL A 208 11.47 -26.15 -7.24
C VAL A 208 10.62 -24.92 -7.02
N LEU A 209 9.31 -25.09 -7.05
CA LEU A 209 8.35 -24.00 -6.96
C LEU A 209 7.47 -24.15 -5.72
N TRP A 210 6.99 -23.02 -5.22
CA TRP A 210 5.81 -22.93 -4.37
C TRP A 210 4.71 -22.19 -5.14
N ILE A 211 3.54 -22.81 -5.25
CA ILE A 211 2.37 -22.26 -5.95
C ILE A 211 1.16 -22.53 -5.07
N ASP A 212 0.50 -21.49 -4.56
CA ASP A 212 -0.62 -21.60 -3.61
C ASP A 212 -1.71 -22.60 -4.03
N ALA A 213 -2.13 -22.59 -5.30
CA ALA A 213 -3.19 -23.48 -5.81
C ALA A 213 -2.82 -24.98 -5.82
N ILE A 214 -1.52 -25.31 -5.72
CA ILE A 214 -1.01 -26.69 -5.69
C ILE A 214 -0.41 -27.03 -4.32
N CYS A 215 0.30 -26.11 -3.70
CA CYS A 215 1.00 -26.34 -2.44
C CYS A 215 0.06 -26.24 -1.23
N VAL A 216 -1.09 -25.58 -1.35
CA VAL A 216 -2.12 -25.52 -0.30
C VAL A 216 -3.33 -26.35 -0.75
N ASN A 217 -3.85 -27.19 0.15
CA ASN A 217 -5.05 -27.97 -0.11
C ASN A 217 -6.27 -27.05 -0.04
N GLN A 218 -6.65 -26.52 -1.20
CA GLN A 218 -7.74 -25.56 -1.34
C GLN A 218 -9.11 -26.11 -0.92
N ALA A 219 -9.25 -27.42 -0.76
CA ALA A 219 -10.48 -28.07 -0.28
C ALA A 219 -10.52 -28.26 1.25
N ASN A 220 -9.44 -27.93 1.96
CA ASN A 220 -9.36 -28.02 3.42
C ASN A 220 -9.23 -26.62 4.03
N ASP A 221 -10.34 -26.08 4.54
CA ASP A 221 -10.37 -24.73 5.14
C ASP A 221 -9.45 -24.57 6.34
N ALA A 222 -9.22 -25.61 7.14
CA ALA A 222 -8.32 -25.55 8.27
C ALA A 222 -6.87 -25.36 7.79
N GLU A 223 -6.43 -26.23 6.87
CA GLU A 223 -5.09 -26.12 6.28
C GLU A 223 -4.92 -24.79 5.54
N LYS A 224 -5.91 -24.38 4.74
CA LYS A 224 -5.88 -23.09 4.03
C LYS A 224 -5.68 -21.93 5.01
N SER A 225 -6.41 -21.94 6.12
CA SER A 225 -6.33 -20.90 7.14
C SER A 225 -4.94 -20.84 7.79
N ASP A 226 -4.36 -22.00 8.11
CA ASP A 226 -3.02 -22.10 8.71
C ASP A 226 -1.91 -21.67 7.71
N GLN A 227 -2.05 -22.05 6.43
CA GLN A 227 -1.08 -21.69 5.40
C GLN A 227 -1.12 -20.20 5.06
N ILE A 228 -2.28 -19.54 5.08
CA ILE A 228 -2.39 -18.08 4.82
C ILE A 228 -1.59 -17.27 5.83
N VAL A 229 -1.60 -17.66 7.11
CA VAL A 229 -0.78 -17.01 8.15
C VAL A 229 0.71 -17.08 7.82
N ARG A 230 1.13 -18.12 7.09
CA ARG A 230 2.53 -18.37 6.70
C ARG A 230 2.90 -17.85 5.32
N MET A 231 1.95 -17.34 4.53
CA MET A 231 2.23 -16.93 3.15
C MET A 231 3.31 -15.85 3.08
N ALA A 232 3.28 -14.86 3.97
CA ALA A 232 4.31 -13.83 4.01
C ALA A 232 5.72 -14.45 4.18
N ASP A 233 5.86 -15.38 5.13
CA ASP A 233 7.13 -16.08 5.37
C ASP A 233 7.56 -16.90 4.15
N ILE A 234 6.63 -17.57 3.47
CA ILE A 234 6.91 -18.36 2.29
C ILE A 234 7.44 -17.49 1.14
N TYR A 235 6.81 -16.34 0.87
CA TYR A 235 7.28 -15.42 -0.17
C TYR A 235 8.61 -14.74 0.22
N ASN A 236 8.77 -14.35 1.48
CA ASN A 236 10.00 -13.72 2.00
C ASN A 236 11.20 -14.67 2.01
N LEU A 237 10.98 -15.96 2.25
CA LEU A 237 12.01 -17.00 2.30
C LEU A 237 12.18 -17.73 0.96
N ALA A 238 11.49 -17.31 -0.09
CA ALA A 238 11.73 -17.81 -1.44
C ALA A 238 13.06 -17.26 -1.97
N PHE A 239 13.79 -18.08 -2.74
CA PHE A 239 15.00 -17.64 -3.46
C PHE A 239 14.70 -16.42 -4.35
N ARG A 240 13.53 -16.40 -4.98
CA ARG A 240 12.92 -15.25 -5.64
C ARG A 240 11.42 -15.45 -5.83
N VAL A 241 10.71 -14.36 -6.07
CA VAL A 241 9.30 -14.35 -6.49
C VAL A 241 9.21 -14.18 -8.01
N LEU A 242 8.43 -15.05 -8.66
CA LEU A 242 8.12 -15.02 -10.09
C LEU A 242 6.71 -14.47 -10.27
N SER A 243 6.60 -13.19 -10.61
CA SER A 243 5.33 -12.48 -10.84
C SER A 243 4.87 -12.70 -12.29
N TRP A 244 4.02 -13.71 -12.51
CA TRP A 244 3.48 -14.07 -13.82
C TRP A 244 2.29 -13.18 -14.18
N LEU A 245 2.50 -12.33 -15.19
CA LEU A 245 1.54 -11.36 -15.71
C LEU A 245 0.61 -11.95 -16.78
N GLY A 246 0.90 -13.16 -17.27
CA GLY A 246 0.17 -13.82 -18.35
C GLY A 246 1.00 -14.00 -19.62
N PRO A 247 0.46 -14.70 -20.64
CA PRO A 247 1.13 -14.88 -21.92
C PRO A 247 1.24 -13.55 -22.69
N GLU A 248 2.18 -13.47 -23.63
CA GLU A 248 2.24 -12.39 -24.61
C GLU A 248 0.97 -12.37 -25.47
N SER A 249 0.44 -11.17 -25.77
CA SER A 249 -0.61 -10.98 -26.78
C SER A 249 -0.03 -10.21 -27.96
N SER A 250 -0.41 -10.59 -29.19
CA SER A 250 -0.09 -9.79 -30.38
C SER A 250 -0.60 -8.36 -30.30
N ASP A 251 -1.63 -8.14 -29.48
CA ASP A 251 -2.36 -6.87 -29.41
C ASP A 251 -1.81 -5.96 -28.29
N ASP A 252 -0.96 -6.47 -27.38
CA ASP A 252 -0.50 -5.72 -26.20
C ASP A 252 0.94 -5.19 -26.28
N ASN A 253 1.78 -5.70 -27.21
CA ASN A 253 3.21 -5.35 -27.32
C ASN A 253 3.94 -5.35 -25.96
N SER A 254 3.67 -6.37 -25.13
CA SER A 254 4.22 -6.48 -23.77
C SER A 254 5.75 -6.50 -23.71
N ASP A 255 6.43 -6.96 -24.75
CA ASP A 255 7.88 -6.86 -24.91
C ASP A 255 8.37 -5.41 -25.05
N LEU A 256 7.68 -4.61 -25.86
CA LEU A 256 7.93 -3.17 -25.99
C LEU A 256 7.70 -2.48 -24.64
N ALA A 257 6.57 -2.74 -23.98
CA ALA A 257 6.27 -2.18 -22.66
C ALA A 257 7.37 -2.52 -21.64
N ILE A 258 7.78 -3.80 -21.59
CA ILE A 258 8.81 -4.28 -20.66
C ILE A 258 10.16 -3.59 -20.92
N SER A 259 10.58 -3.51 -22.18
CA SER A 259 11.84 -2.86 -22.55
C SER A 259 11.83 -1.36 -22.29
N THR A 260 10.71 -0.68 -22.59
CA THR A 260 10.53 0.76 -22.32
C THR A 260 10.57 1.06 -20.82
N LEU A 261 9.80 0.35 -20.00
CA LEU A 261 9.80 0.53 -18.54
C LEU A 261 11.18 0.24 -17.93
N THR A 262 11.85 -0.82 -18.40
CA THR A 262 13.23 -1.13 -17.98
C THR A 262 14.17 0.02 -18.31
N TYR A 263 14.09 0.59 -19.52
CA TYR A 263 14.94 1.72 -19.91
C TYR A 263 14.69 2.97 -19.06
N ILE A 264 13.41 3.30 -18.78
CA ILE A 264 13.04 4.40 -17.87
C ILE A 264 13.69 4.21 -16.50
N SER A 265 13.54 3.01 -15.92
CA SER A 265 14.10 2.72 -14.60
C SER A 265 15.62 2.72 -14.56
N GLN A 266 16.31 2.53 -15.68
CA GLN A 266 17.79 2.60 -15.72
C GLN A 266 18.32 4.04 -15.66
N GLN A 267 17.45 5.05 -15.84
CA GLN A 267 17.85 6.46 -15.76
C GLN A 267 17.56 7.07 -14.38
N VAL A 268 16.69 6.45 -13.58
CA VAL A 268 16.13 7.03 -12.37
C VAL A 268 16.19 6.04 -11.20
N GLU A 269 16.65 6.52 -10.06
CA GLU A 269 16.67 5.80 -8.78
C GLU A 269 15.50 6.23 -7.90
N ALA A 270 14.65 5.28 -7.53
CA ALA A 270 13.56 5.50 -6.58
C ALA A 270 14.01 5.17 -5.15
N VAL A 271 13.78 6.11 -4.23
CA VAL A 271 14.21 6.00 -2.83
C VAL A 271 13.05 5.90 -1.84
N GLY A 272 13.35 5.51 -0.60
CA GLY A 272 12.33 5.14 0.39
C GLY A 272 11.31 6.22 0.78
N ASN A 273 11.59 7.50 0.51
CA ASN A 273 10.67 8.62 0.78
C ASN A 273 9.73 8.94 -0.40
N GLY A 274 9.73 8.15 -1.48
CA GLY A 274 8.94 8.40 -2.69
C GLY A 274 9.61 9.32 -3.71
N GLY A 275 10.77 9.90 -3.38
CA GLY A 275 11.57 10.72 -4.28
C GLY A 275 12.23 9.89 -5.39
N THR A 276 12.54 10.58 -6.49
CA THR A 276 13.26 10.05 -7.65
C THR A 276 14.51 10.89 -7.91
N TYR A 277 15.63 10.22 -8.10
CA TYR A 277 16.94 10.84 -8.33
C TYR A 277 17.54 10.36 -9.66
N GLU A 278 18.48 11.12 -10.22
CA GLU A 278 19.25 10.62 -11.37
C GLU A 278 20.04 9.37 -10.97
N THR A 279 20.03 8.33 -11.81
CA THR A 279 20.94 7.19 -11.61
C THR A 279 22.38 7.65 -11.87
N PRO A 280 23.37 7.25 -11.06
CA PRO A 280 24.76 7.55 -11.36
C PRO A 280 25.16 7.05 -12.75
N ASN A 281 25.61 7.98 -13.61
CA ASN A 281 25.89 7.75 -15.04
C ASN A 281 24.65 7.46 -15.92
N ALA A 282 23.47 7.99 -15.56
CA ALA A 282 22.30 7.98 -16.42
C ALA A 282 22.64 8.55 -17.81
N LYS A 283 22.09 7.94 -18.85
CA LYS A 283 22.23 8.41 -20.23
C LYS A 283 21.31 9.59 -20.51
N GLU A 284 20.11 9.52 -19.92
CA GLU A 284 19.08 10.54 -20.09
C GLU A 284 19.07 11.47 -18.87
N SER A 285 19.62 12.66 -19.07
CA SER A 285 19.69 13.67 -18.02
C SER A 285 18.29 14.12 -17.61
N ARG A 286 18.06 14.29 -16.30
CA ARG A 286 16.82 14.86 -15.72
C ARG A 286 15.53 14.07 -15.93
N TRP A 287 15.59 12.80 -16.33
CA TRP A 287 14.37 11.96 -16.41
C TRP A 287 13.67 11.70 -15.06
N PHE A 288 14.35 12.00 -13.95
CA PHE A 288 13.77 11.99 -12.60
C PHE A 288 12.89 13.23 -12.33
N SER A 289 12.96 14.28 -13.16
CA SER A 289 12.24 15.54 -12.98
C SER A 289 10.75 15.39 -13.28
N PRO A 290 9.87 16.06 -12.52
CA PRO A 290 8.44 16.06 -12.79
C PRO A 290 8.04 16.61 -14.16
N TYR A 291 8.91 17.36 -14.82
CA TYR A 291 8.62 17.99 -16.12
C TYR A 291 9.40 17.37 -17.28
N ALA A 292 10.03 16.22 -17.07
CA ALA A 292 10.80 15.54 -18.10
C ALA A 292 9.90 15.05 -19.24
N VAL A 293 10.17 15.46 -20.48
CA VAL A 293 9.43 14.97 -21.65
C VAL A 293 10.11 13.69 -22.16
N PHE A 294 9.41 12.57 -22.08
CA PHE A 294 9.92 11.32 -22.63
C PHE A 294 9.72 11.25 -24.15
N PRO A 295 10.72 10.78 -24.93
CA PRO A 295 10.65 10.70 -26.39
C PRO A 295 9.83 9.50 -26.90
N TYR A 296 8.75 9.15 -26.20
CA TYR A 296 7.90 8.00 -26.51
C TYR A 296 6.67 8.41 -27.32
N LYS A 297 6.28 7.57 -28.28
CA LYS A 297 5.10 7.81 -29.13
C LYS A 297 3.89 7.08 -28.55
N ALA A 298 2.74 7.25 -29.20
CA ALA A 298 1.49 6.61 -28.80
C ALA A 298 1.63 5.08 -28.63
N LYS A 299 2.39 4.40 -29.49
CA LYS A 299 2.55 2.94 -29.42
C LYS A 299 3.22 2.47 -28.13
N GLU A 300 4.25 3.17 -27.64
CA GLU A 300 4.93 2.83 -26.38
C GLU A 300 4.01 3.06 -25.19
N TRP A 301 3.27 4.19 -25.20
CA TRP A 301 2.30 4.48 -24.14
C TRP A 301 1.17 3.48 -24.09
N THR A 302 0.58 3.12 -25.24
CA THR A 302 -0.46 2.08 -25.33
C THR A 302 0.04 0.72 -24.85
N ALA A 303 1.29 0.36 -25.15
CA ALA A 303 1.89 -0.88 -24.66
C ALA A 303 2.05 -0.87 -23.12
N ILE A 304 2.51 0.26 -22.55
CA ILE A 304 2.59 0.46 -21.10
C ILE A 304 1.20 0.34 -20.46
N GLU A 305 0.20 1.05 -21.00
CA GLU A 305 -1.18 0.98 -20.50
C GLU A 305 -1.72 -0.45 -20.52
N ALA A 306 -1.52 -1.17 -21.63
CA ALA A 306 -1.97 -2.55 -21.77
C ALA A 306 -1.29 -3.48 -20.76
N LEU A 307 0.00 -3.31 -20.49
CA LEU A 307 0.73 -4.09 -19.49
C LEU A 307 0.26 -3.77 -18.06
N LEU A 308 0.16 -2.48 -17.70
CA LEU A 308 -0.22 -2.04 -16.36
C LEU A 308 -1.70 -2.30 -16.03
N SER A 309 -2.56 -2.42 -17.05
CA SER A 309 -3.98 -2.77 -16.89
C SER A 309 -4.25 -4.27 -16.75
N ARG A 310 -3.22 -5.12 -16.71
CA ARG A 310 -3.43 -6.58 -16.64
C ARG A 310 -4.08 -7.00 -15.32
N PRO A 311 -4.94 -8.04 -15.33
CA PRO A 311 -5.66 -8.51 -14.13
C PRO A 311 -4.77 -8.88 -12.94
N TYR A 312 -3.47 -9.13 -13.17
CA TYR A 312 -2.49 -9.38 -12.11
C TYR A 312 -2.49 -8.26 -11.09
N PHE A 313 -2.39 -7.02 -11.54
CA PHE A 313 -2.23 -5.88 -10.64
C PHE A 313 -3.49 -5.55 -9.83
N GLU A 314 -4.64 -6.02 -10.29
CA GLU A 314 -5.92 -5.79 -9.63
C GLU A 314 -6.15 -6.74 -8.44
N ARG A 315 -5.41 -7.85 -8.30
CA ARG A 315 -5.66 -8.85 -7.25
C ARG A 315 -5.19 -8.41 -5.87
N VAL A 316 -6.04 -8.58 -4.85
CA VAL A 316 -5.68 -8.25 -3.46
C VAL A 316 -4.46 -9.03 -2.97
N TRP A 317 -4.36 -10.31 -3.33
CA TRP A 317 -3.30 -11.20 -2.87
C TRP A 317 -1.91 -10.80 -3.34
N VAL A 318 -1.78 -10.13 -4.49
CA VAL A 318 -0.49 -9.68 -5.01
C VAL A 318 0.23 -8.75 -4.02
N LEU A 319 -0.53 -8.01 -3.20
CA LEU A 319 0.03 -7.17 -2.14
C LEU A 319 1.01 -7.93 -1.25
N GLN A 320 0.57 -9.02 -0.62
CA GLN A 320 1.42 -9.81 0.26
C GLN A 320 2.45 -10.66 -0.51
N GLU A 321 2.15 -11.08 -1.73
CA GLU A 321 3.00 -11.95 -2.54
C GLU A 321 4.28 -11.20 -2.99
N VAL A 322 4.20 -9.89 -3.22
CA VAL A 322 5.35 -9.06 -3.62
C VAL A 322 5.89 -8.16 -2.50
N ALA A 323 5.15 -8.00 -1.39
CA ALA A 323 5.50 -7.12 -0.26
C ALA A 323 6.93 -7.34 0.24
N GLY A 324 7.30 -8.58 0.55
CA GLY A 324 8.66 -8.91 1.00
C GLY A 324 9.46 -9.74 0.01
N ALA A 325 9.14 -9.59 -1.28
CA ALA A 325 9.96 -10.17 -2.33
C ALA A 325 11.35 -9.53 -2.34
N ASN A 326 12.39 -10.36 -2.46
CA ASN A 326 13.77 -9.90 -2.53
C ASN A 326 14.14 -9.26 -3.88
N ASP A 327 15.37 -8.78 -4.00
CA ASP A 327 15.96 -8.12 -5.17
C ASP A 327 15.97 -8.99 -6.45
N LYS A 328 15.88 -10.32 -6.31
CA LYS A 328 15.79 -11.26 -7.43
C LYS A 328 14.37 -11.44 -7.96
N ALA A 329 13.37 -10.82 -7.34
CA ALA A 329 11.99 -10.88 -7.82
C ALA A 329 11.88 -10.41 -9.28
N THR A 330 11.06 -11.08 -10.07
CA THR A 330 11.00 -10.89 -11.53
C THR A 330 9.55 -10.81 -11.99
N ALA A 331 9.20 -9.77 -12.75
CA ALA A 331 7.94 -9.69 -13.49
C ALA A 331 8.10 -10.35 -14.86
N ILE A 332 7.18 -11.25 -15.22
CA ILE A 332 7.26 -12.08 -16.43
C ILE A 332 5.94 -11.96 -17.20
N CYS A 333 6.01 -11.53 -18.45
CA CYS A 333 4.88 -11.54 -19.39
C CYS A 333 5.31 -12.28 -20.65
N GLY A 334 4.72 -13.45 -20.87
CA GLY A 334 5.14 -14.31 -21.96
C GLY A 334 6.61 -14.70 -21.85
N ARG A 335 7.39 -14.41 -22.90
CA ARG A 335 8.85 -14.65 -22.95
C ARG A 335 9.69 -13.46 -22.51
N SER A 336 9.07 -12.32 -22.22
CA SER A 336 9.73 -11.10 -21.79
C SER A 336 9.68 -10.96 -20.28
N SER A 337 10.71 -10.35 -19.69
CA SER A 337 10.78 -10.16 -18.24
C SER A 337 11.58 -8.92 -17.86
N MET A 338 11.28 -8.36 -16.68
CA MET A 338 12.10 -7.36 -16.01
C MET A 338 12.25 -7.71 -14.53
N SER A 339 13.31 -7.21 -13.88
CA SER A 339 13.39 -7.31 -12.42
C SER A 339 12.28 -6.49 -11.77
N TRP A 340 11.81 -6.92 -10.59
CA TRP A 340 10.84 -6.15 -9.82
C TRP A 340 11.41 -4.81 -9.38
N TYR A 341 12.73 -4.71 -9.20
CA TYR A 341 13.45 -3.45 -9.02
C TYR A 341 13.16 -2.45 -10.14
N HIS A 342 13.33 -2.87 -11.40
CA HIS A 342 13.08 -2.01 -12.54
C HIS A 342 11.60 -1.66 -12.69
N PHE A 343 10.72 -2.60 -12.38
CA PHE A 343 9.29 -2.32 -12.31
C PHE A 343 8.98 -1.21 -11.30
N LYS A 344 9.48 -1.32 -10.05
CA LYS A 344 9.29 -0.29 -9.02
C LYS A 344 9.83 1.08 -9.44
N GLY A 345 11.06 1.12 -9.94
CA GLY A 345 11.69 2.35 -10.41
C GLY A 345 10.88 3.02 -11.52
N ALA A 346 10.43 2.25 -12.52
CA ALA A 346 9.63 2.78 -13.61
C ALA A 346 8.28 3.34 -13.14
N ILE A 347 7.55 2.63 -12.27
CA ILE A 347 6.27 3.12 -11.73
C ILE A 347 6.47 4.40 -10.94
N MET A 348 7.49 4.49 -10.08
CA MET A 348 7.80 5.72 -9.33
C MET A 348 8.14 6.89 -10.24
N THR A 349 8.91 6.66 -11.32
CA THR A 349 9.20 7.70 -12.31
C THR A 349 7.93 8.18 -13.04
N LEU A 350 7.04 7.26 -13.42
CA LEU A 350 5.77 7.62 -14.08
C LEU A 350 4.86 8.42 -13.14
N LEU A 351 4.74 8.01 -11.88
CA LEU A 351 3.98 8.71 -10.84
C LEU A 351 4.41 10.16 -10.67
N ASN A 352 5.72 10.39 -10.66
CA ASN A 352 6.30 11.71 -10.43
C ASN A 352 6.31 12.61 -11.68
N ASN A 353 5.93 12.14 -12.88
CA ASN A 353 6.10 12.89 -14.14
C ASN A 353 4.81 13.51 -14.70
N ASN A 354 4.69 14.84 -14.68
CA ASN A 354 3.50 15.63 -15.05
C ASN A 354 3.25 15.78 -16.57
N THR A 355 4.08 15.18 -17.42
CA THR A 355 3.99 15.33 -18.88
C THR A 355 3.49 14.09 -19.61
N ILE A 356 3.35 12.95 -18.91
CA ILE A 356 2.87 11.69 -19.48
C ILE A 356 1.35 11.68 -19.70
N PRO A 357 0.81 10.76 -20.51
CA PRO A 357 -0.63 10.61 -20.67
C PRO A 357 -1.35 10.40 -19.31
N PRO A 358 -2.49 11.08 -19.05
CA PRO A 358 -3.23 10.95 -17.79
C PRO A 358 -3.63 9.51 -17.45
N SER A 359 -4.02 8.72 -18.45
CA SER A 359 -4.35 7.29 -18.30
C SER A 359 -3.19 6.45 -17.77
N VAL A 360 -1.96 6.69 -18.23
CA VAL A 360 -0.75 6.01 -17.73
C VAL A 360 -0.48 6.42 -16.28
N ARG A 361 -0.63 7.71 -15.97
CA ARG A 361 -0.47 8.23 -14.61
C ARG A 361 -1.49 7.61 -13.65
N GLU A 362 -2.77 7.58 -14.01
CA GLU A 362 -3.83 6.95 -13.21
C GLU A 362 -3.54 5.47 -12.94
N LEU A 363 -3.04 4.74 -13.95
CA LEU A 363 -2.58 3.36 -13.76
C LEU A 363 -1.41 3.30 -12.80
N ALA A 364 -0.38 4.12 -12.96
CA ALA A 364 0.76 4.16 -12.03
C ALA A 364 0.32 4.49 -10.60
N GLU A 365 -0.61 5.44 -10.41
CA GLU A 365 -1.23 5.81 -9.13
C GLU A 365 -1.91 4.60 -8.48
N SER A 366 -2.63 3.78 -9.25
CA SER A 366 -3.24 2.55 -8.74
C SER A 366 -2.21 1.50 -8.26
N LEU A 367 -0.97 1.58 -8.76
CA LEU A 367 0.11 0.61 -8.49
C LEU A 367 1.11 1.08 -7.44
N ILE A 368 1.03 2.32 -6.96
CA ILE A 368 1.97 2.91 -5.98
C ILE A 368 2.21 2.00 -4.77
N HIS A 369 1.15 1.34 -4.33
CA HIS A 369 1.13 0.46 -3.18
C HIS A 369 1.83 -0.91 -3.39
N LEU A 370 2.15 -1.27 -4.64
CA LEU A 370 2.97 -2.44 -4.97
C LEU A 370 4.47 -2.12 -4.99
N VAL A 371 4.82 -0.83 -5.00
CA VAL A 371 6.19 -0.38 -5.23
C VAL A 371 6.79 0.35 -4.01
N ILE A 372 5.96 0.78 -3.06
CA ILE A 372 6.39 1.27 -1.74
C ILE A 372 6.69 0.10 -0.80
N ARG A 373 7.72 0.24 0.05
CA ARG A 373 8.10 -0.79 1.04
C ARG A 373 6.98 -0.99 2.10
N PRO A 374 6.59 -2.24 2.42
CA PRO A 374 5.50 -2.53 3.37
C PRO A 374 5.73 -2.01 4.79
N SER A 375 6.99 -2.00 5.26
CA SER A 375 7.35 -1.49 6.59
C SER A 375 7.07 0.00 6.78
N ILE A 376 6.62 0.70 5.73
CA ILE A 376 6.27 2.13 5.74
C ILE A 376 4.75 2.32 5.75
N ILE A 377 3.95 1.27 5.52
CA ILE A 377 2.50 1.41 5.28
C ILE A 377 1.71 1.21 6.59
N PRO A 378 1.02 2.24 7.09
CA PRO A 378 0.11 2.10 8.23
C PRO A 378 -1.03 1.10 7.94
N ILE A 379 -1.46 0.37 8.96
CA ILE A 379 -2.58 -0.59 8.84
C ILE A 379 -3.84 0.03 8.17
N PRO A 380 -4.31 1.24 8.53
CA PRO A 380 -5.48 1.85 7.85
C PRO A 380 -5.32 2.00 6.34
N ASP A 381 -4.09 2.25 5.88
CA ASP A 381 -3.79 2.35 4.46
C ASP A 381 -3.82 0.98 3.80
N LEU A 382 -3.37 -0.08 4.49
CA LEU A 382 -3.55 -1.48 4.02
C LEU A 382 -5.04 -1.81 3.78
N PHE A 383 -5.93 -1.38 4.67
CA PHE A 383 -7.37 -1.56 4.46
C PHE A 383 -7.86 -0.82 3.22
N THR A 384 -7.46 0.44 3.04
CA THR A 384 -7.80 1.24 1.85
C THR A 384 -7.28 0.59 0.57
N MET A 385 -6.04 0.11 0.58
CA MET A 385 -5.38 -0.62 -0.51
C MET A 385 -6.11 -1.91 -0.88
N SER A 386 -6.56 -2.67 0.12
CA SER A 386 -7.29 -3.92 -0.11
C SER A 386 -8.65 -3.69 -0.78
N ARG A 387 -9.34 -2.60 -0.40
CA ARG A 387 -10.68 -2.25 -0.90
C ARG A 387 -10.67 -1.95 -2.38
N MET A 388 -9.60 -1.35 -2.89
CA MET A 388 -9.43 -1.03 -4.31
C MET A 388 -9.12 -2.24 -5.19
N ARG A 389 -8.77 -3.40 -4.61
CA ARG A 389 -8.34 -4.59 -5.34
C ARG A 389 -9.39 -5.68 -5.44
N LYS A 390 -9.48 -6.37 -6.56
CA LYS A 390 -10.44 -7.46 -6.79
C LYS A 390 -10.06 -8.71 -5.99
N CYS A 391 -11.08 -9.45 -5.56
CA CYS A 391 -10.98 -10.76 -4.94
C CYS A 391 -12.26 -11.56 -5.22
N THR A 392 -12.18 -12.89 -5.16
CA THR A 392 -13.37 -13.77 -5.33
C THR A 392 -14.13 -13.92 -4.03
N ASP A 393 -13.44 -14.19 -2.92
CA ASP A 393 -14.03 -14.21 -1.58
C ASP A 393 -13.87 -12.83 -0.93
N PRO A 394 -14.95 -12.13 -0.54
CA PRO A 394 -14.87 -10.83 0.12
C PRO A 394 -14.07 -10.80 1.43
N ARG A 395 -13.87 -11.95 2.09
CA ARG A 395 -13.02 -12.05 3.31
C ARG A 395 -11.54 -11.80 3.00
N ASP A 396 -11.12 -12.05 1.76
CA ASP A 396 -9.73 -11.83 1.32
C ASP A 396 -9.36 -10.35 1.29
N LYS A 397 -10.34 -9.44 1.37
CA LYS A 397 -10.07 -8.01 1.65
C LYS A 397 -9.33 -7.81 2.96
N ILE A 398 -9.55 -8.70 3.93
CA ILE A 398 -8.85 -8.69 5.21
C ILE A 398 -7.66 -9.64 5.18
N TYR A 399 -7.85 -10.86 4.69
CA TYR A 399 -6.79 -11.88 4.74
C TYR A 399 -5.61 -11.59 3.80
N GLY A 400 -5.87 -10.98 2.64
CA GLY A 400 -4.84 -10.65 1.66
C GLY A 400 -3.86 -9.56 2.09
N ILE A 401 -4.12 -8.88 3.22
CA ILE A 401 -3.23 -7.87 3.80
C ILE A 401 -2.53 -8.32 5.08
N LEU A 402 -2.84 -9.50 5.61
CA LEU A 402 -2.24 -9.98 6.86
C LEU A 402 -0.72 -10.13 6.75
N GLY A 403 -0.20 -10.50 5.58
CA GLY A 403 1.25 -10.60 5.36
C GLY A 403 2.02 -9.29 5.45
N MET A 404 1.33 -8.14 5.53
CA MET A 404 1.92 -6.82 5.70
C MET A 404 1.57 -6.19 7.06
N ALA A 405 0.72 -6.86 7.86
CA ALA A 405 0.28 -6.37 9.15
C ALA A 405 1.23 -6.80 10.28
N PRO A 406 1.31 -6.04 11.38
CA PRO A 406 2.06 -6.44 12.57
C PRO A 406 1.62 -7.80 13.10
N ARG A 407 2.57 -8.58 13.63
CA ARG A 407 2.35 -9.96 14.07
C ARG A 407 1.22 -10.07 15.10
N GLU A 408 1.11 -9.11 16.01
CA GLU A 408 0.04 -9.07 17.00
C GLU A 408 -1.35 -9.01 16.35
N PHE A 409 -1.51 -8.30 15.22
CA PHE A 409 -2.78 -8.18 14.52
C PHE A 409 -3.10 -9.48 13.76
N VAL A 410 -2.09 -10.09 13.16
CA VAL A 410 -2.22 -11.37 12.44
C VAL A 410 -2.66 -12.49 13.38
N LEU A 411 -2.08 -12.56 14.60
CA LEU A 411 -2.39 -13.59 15.58
C LEU A 411 -3.82 -13.49 16.12
N GLU A 412 -4.34 -12.28 16.28
CA GLU A 412 -5.74 -12.06 16.66
C GLU A 412 -6.69 -12.36 15.49
N MET A 413 -6.34 -11.95 14.27
CA MET A 413 -7.26 -12.03 13.13
C MET A 413 -7.45 -13.41 12.51
N ARG A 414 -6.48 -14.33 12.65
CA ARG A 414 -6.41 -15.70 12.08
C ARG A 414 -7.51 -16.06 11.06
N PRO A 415 -7.16 -16.40 9.81
CA PRO A 415 -8.17 -16.69 8.78
C PRO A 415 -9.21 -17.74 9.20
N HIS A 416 -10.48 -17.46 8.91
CA HIS A 416 -11.62 -18.29 9.27
C HIS A 416 -12.69 -18.21 8.16
N TYR A 417 -12.53 -19.00 7.09
CA TYR A 417 -13.45 -19.01 5.95
C TYR A 417 -14.86 -19.53 6.28
N THR A 418 -15.02 -20.22 7.42
CA THR A 418 -16.31 -20.68 7.93
C THR A 418 -17.15 -19.58 8.59
N LYS A 419 -16.55 -18.43 8.93
CA LYS A 419 -17.27 -17.30 9.54
C LYS A 419 -17.91 -16.41 8.47
N SER A 420 -18.98 -15.72 8.84
CA SER A 420 -19.65 -14.74 7.98
C SER A 420 -18.74 -13.54 7.67
N ILE A 421 -18.96 -12.87 6.54
CA ILE A 421 -18.24 -11.66 6.15
C ILE A 421 -18.40 -10.57 7.23
N GLU A 422 -19.61 -10.44 7.78
CA GLU A 422 -19.98 -9.47 8.81
C GLU A 422 -19.09 -9.61 10.04
N PHE A 423 -18.96 -10.86 10.54
CA PHE A 423 -18.08 -11.19 11.65
C PHE A 423 -16.63 -10.82 11.35
N ILE A 424 -16.10 -11.16 10.16
CA ILE A 424 -14.69 -10.90 9.82
C ILE A 424 -14.40 -9.39 9.73
N TYR A 425 -15.29 -8.62 9.13
CA TYR A 425 -15.13 -7.17 9.02
C TYR A 425 -15.27 -6.49 10.39
N ALA A 426 -16.24 -6.90 11.21
CA ALA A 426 -16.40 -6.41 12.58
C ALA A 426 -15.19 -6.75 13.45
N HIS A 427 -14.71 -8.00 13.38
CA HIS A 427 -13.54 -8.46 14.12
C HIS A 427 -12.31 -7.63 13.75
N ALA A 428 -12.05 -7.38 12.47
CA ALA A 428 -10.92 -6.57 12.01
C ALA A 428 -10.93 -5.14 12.59
N VAL A 429 -12.09 -4.47 12.54
CA VAL A 429 -12.25 -3.12 13.09
C VAL A 429 -12.09 -3.10 14.60
N MET A 430 -12.72 -4.03 15.31
CA MET A 430 -12.65 -4.12 16.77
C MET A 430 -11.24 -4.45 17.27
N THR A 431 -10.57 -5.38 16.61
CA THR A 431 -9.19 -5.79 16.92
C THR A 431 -8.24 -4.61 16.74
N TYR A 432 -8.31 -3.91 15.60
CA TYR A 432 -7.51 -2.70 15.39
C TYR A 432 -7.80 -1.63 16.45
N ALA A 433 -9.08 -1.36 16.74
CA ALA A 433 -9.48 -0.34 17.70
C ALA A 433 -8.97 -0.63 19.11
N LYS A 434 -9.04 -1.89 19.56
CA LYS A 434 -8.53 -2.32 20.87
C LYS A 434 -7.00 -2.21 20.94
N MET A 435 -6.30 -2.66 19.90
CA MET A 435 -4.84 -2.72 19.90
C MET A 435 -4.17 -1.34 19.76
N LYS A 436 -4.72 -0.47 18.91
CA LYS A 436 -4.12 0.84 18.62
C LYS A 436 -4.83 2.00 19.34
N HIS A 437 -5.89 1.72 20.11
CA HIS A 437 -6.74 2.73 20.74
C HIS A 437 -7.15 3.85 19.78
N SER A 438 -7.51 3.47 18.56
CA SER A 438 -7.85 4.37 17.46
C SER A 438 -9.10 3.90 16.75
N LEU A 439 -9.94 4.85 16.34
CA LEU A 439 -11.16 4.60 15.57
C LEU A 439 -11.03 5.05 14.12
N VAL A 440 -9.81 5.26 13.62
CA VAL A 440 -9.58 5.77 12.26
C VAL A 440 -10.27 4.92 11.17
N LEU A 441 -10.45 3.61 11.37
CA LEU A 441 -11.13 2.75 10.39
C LEU A 441 -12.62 3.09 10.19
N ILE A 442 -13.30 3.73 11.15
CA ILE A 442 -14.71 4.11 10.98
C ILE A 442 -14.88 5.19 9.90
N GLN A 443 -13.82 5.93 9.57
CA GLN A 443 -13.84 6.94 8.50
C GLN A 443 -14.04 6.33 7.10
N LEU A 444 -13.77 5.02 6.96
CA LEU A 444 -13.99 4.26 5.74
C LEU A 444 -15.47 3.90 5.53
N CYS A 445 -16.34 4.16 6.52
CA CYS A 445 -17.78 3.94 6.39
C CYS A 445 -18.40 5.01 5.49
N GLN A 446 -19.26 4.59 4.56
CA GLN A 446 -20.04 5.49 3.72
C GLN A 446 -21.47 4.98 3.63
N ILE A 447 -22.44 5.82 4.03
CA ILE A 447 -23.84 5.43 4.03
C ILE A 447 -24.40 5.20 2.61
N SER A 448 -23.87 5.90 1.61
CA SER A 448 -24.23 5.72 0.20
C SER A 448 -23.85 4.35 -0.36
N GLN A 449 -22.84 3.70 0.22
CA GLN A 449 -22.37 2.39 -0.20
C GLN A 449 -23.10 1.24 0.50
N ARG A 450 -23.96 1.56 1.46
CA ARG A 450 -24.73 0.56 2.20
C ARG A 450 -25.90 0.09 1.39
N ASP A 451 -25.98 -1.21 1.23
CA ASP A 451 -27.17 -1.89 0.74
C ASP A 451 -27.94 -2.44 1.95
N PRO A 452 -29.07 -1.83 2.35
CA PRO A 452 -29.87 -2.28 3.48
C PRO A 452 -30.40 -3.71 3.31
N SER A 453 -30.42 -4.24 2.07
CA SER A 453 -30.92 -5.57 1.75
C SER A 453 -29.83 -6.64 1.66
N ALA A 454 -28.55 -6.26 1.51
CA ALA A 454 -27.49 -7.22 1.22
C ALA A 454 -26.69 -7.69 2.44
N ARG A 455 -26.46 -6.83 3.46
CA ARG A 455 -25.58 -7.15 4.61
C ARG A 455 -26.01 -6.44 5.89
N ASN A 456 -26.21 -7.20 6.96
CA ASN A 456 -26.57 -6.68 8.30
C ASN A 456 -25.32 -6.15 9.05
N LEU A 457 -24.58 -5.20 8.46
CA LEU A 457 -23.42 -4.57 9.08
C LEU A 457 -23.82 -3.32 9.91
N PRO A 458 -23.40 -3.19 11.19
CA PRO A 458 -23.56 -1.95 11.96
C PRO A 458 -22.94 -0.74 11.28
N SER A 459 -23.46 0.49 11.43
CA SER A 459 -22.98 1.69 10.68
C SER A 459 -21.51 2.03 10.82
N TRP A 460 -20.89 1.59 11.91
CA TRP A 460 -19.49 1.78 12.21
C TRP A 460 -18.55 0.71 11.65
N ILE A 461 -19.09 -0.29 10.93
CA ILE A 461 -18.31 -1.27 10.18
C ILE A 461 -18.27 -0.90 8.69
N PRO A 462 -17.07 -0.65 8.12
CA PRO A 462 -16.91 -0.47 6.69
C PRO A 462 -17.23 -1.76 5.92
N ASP A 463 -17.89 -1.63 4.77
CA ASP A 463 -17.96 -2.74 3.82
C ASP A 463 -16.69 -2.77 2.98
N PHE A 464 -15.71 -3.57 3.39
CA PHE A 464 -14.42 -3.67 2.69
C PHE A 464 -14.53 -4.29 1.28
N SER A 465 -15.68 -4.86 0.91
CA SER A 465 -15.89 -5.33 -0.47
C SER A 465 -16.19 -4.19 -1.45
N LYS A 466 -16.61 -3.03 -0.95
CA LYS A 466 -16.89 -1.85 -1.76
C LYS A 466 -15.62 -1.01 -1.91
N PRO A 467 -15.20 -0.69 -3.14
CA PRO A 467 -14.03 0.15 -3.36
C PRO A 467 -14.26 1.56 -2.81
N GLU A 468 -13.17 2.22 -2.43
CA GLU A 468 -13.19 3.63 -2.08
C GLU A 468 -13.52 4.44 -3.34
N GLN A 469 -14.51 5.34 -3.24
CA GLN A 469 -14.99 6.14 -4.38
C GLN A 469 -14.58 7.61 -4.31
N THR A 470 -13.96 8.01 -3.19
CA THR A 470 -13.50 9.38 -2.94
C THR A 470 -12.00 9.40 -2.71
N TRP A 471 -11.34 10.52 -3.01
CA TRP A 471 -9.94 10.67 -2.60
C TRP A 471 -9.82 10.62 -1.07
N PRO A 472 -8.87 9.85 -0.49
CA PRO A 472 -8.69 9.80 0.95
C PRO A 472 -8.38 11.19 1.51
N VAL A 473 -9.18 11.64 2.47
CA VAL A 473 -8.95 12.91 3.20
C VAL A 473 -8.45 12.66 4.63
N GLY A 474 -8.45 11.39 5.04
CA GLY A 474 -8.18 10.92 6.39
C GLY A 474 -6.82 11.27 6.93
N SER A 475 -5.78 11.08 6.13
CA SER A 475 -4.39 11.23 6.57
C SER A 475 -3.95 12.69 6.70
N TYR A 476 -4.84 13.65 6.40
CA TYR A 476 -4.48 15.06 6.23
C TYR A 476 -5.26 16.02 7.13
N MET A 477 -6.32 15.58 7.82
CA MET A 477 -7.23 16.49 8.54
C MET A 477 -6.96 16.64 10.03
N HIS A 478 -6.45 15.60 10.69
CA HIS A 478 -6.21 15.52 12.14
C HIS A 478 -7.30 16.17 13.02
N ALA A 479 -8.58 15.92 12.72
CA ALA A 479 -9.72 16.58 13.37
C ALA A 479 -9.73 16.43 14.90
N SER A 480 -9.24 15.30 15.43
CA SER A 480 -9.13 15.04 16.87
C SER A 480 -7.71 15.24 17.46
N GLY A 481 -6.81 15.86 16.69
CA GLY A 481 -5.41 16.03 17.09
C GLY A 481 -4.69 14.68 17.25
N HIS A 482 -4.01 14.47 18.38
CA HIS A 482 -3.46 13.18 18.79
C HIS A 482 -4.28 12.54 19.92
N SER A 483 -5.59 12.78 19.98
CA SER A 483 -6.42 12.17 21.03
C SER A 483 -6.47 10.64 20.90
N ARG A 484 -6.49 9.96 22.05
CA ARG A 484 -6.80 8.53 22.13
C ARG A 484 -8.29 8.31 21.87
N ALA A 485 -8.67 7.20 21.24
CA ALA A 485 -10.08 6.83 21.19
C ALA A 485 -10.58 6.35 22.56
N HIS A 486 -11.76 6.83 22.95
CA HIS A 486 -12.50 6.36 24.12
C HIS A 486 -13.81 5.73 23.64
N PHE A 487 -13.91 4.41 23.76
CA PHE A 487 -15.01 3.65 23.17
C PHE A 487 -15.41 2.43 23.99
N GLN A 488 -16.62 1.94 23.74
CA GLN A 488 -17.15 0.69 24.26
C GLN A 488 -17.97 0.00 23.17
N PHE A 489 -17.75 -1.30 22.99
CA PHE A 489 -18.60 -2.15 22.16
C PHE A 489 -19.69 -2.78 23.02
N SER A 490 -20.92 -2.88 22.52
CA SER A 490 -21.97 -3.68 23.15
C SER A 490 -21.64 -5.18 23.05
N ASP A 491 -22.19 -5.97 23.97
CA ASP A 491 -21.96 -7.43 24.03
C ASP A 491 -22.41 -8.15 22.75
N ASP A 492 -23.45 -7.64 22.08
CA ASP A 492 -23.95 -8.17 20.81
C ASP A 492 -23.15 -7.70 19.58
N GLY A 493 -22.15 -6.83 19.77
CA GLY A 493 -21.29 -6.30 18.72
C GLY A 493 -22.01 -5.38 17.73
N LYS A 494 -23.20 -4.86 18.05
CA LYS A 494 -23.96 -3.98 17.15
C LYS A 494 -23.79 -2.51 17.45
N THR A 495 -23.53 -2.14 18.70
CA THR A 495 -23.41 -0.75 19.11
C THR A 495 -21.97 -0.42 19.47
N LEU A 496 -21.47 0.69 18.92
CA LEU A 496 -20.21 1.30 19.30
C LEU A 496 -20.50 2.64 19.97
N THR A 497 -20.26 2.73 21.28
CA THR A 497 -20.33 3.99 22.02
C THR A 497 -18.97 4.67 21.97
N VAL A 498 -18.92 5.94 21.55
CA VAL A 498 -17.67 6.71 21.43
C VAL A 498 -17.75 8.05 22.14
N SER A 499 -16.62 8.55 22.64
CA SER A 499 -16.50 9.95 23.10
C SER A 499 -16.12 10.88 21.96
N GLY A 500 -16.75 12.05 21.91
CA GLY A 500 -16.44 13.07 20.91
C GLY A 500 -17.04 14.42 21.23
N LYS A 501 -16.83 15.38 20.34
CA LYS A 501 -17.42 16.72 20.41
C LYS A 501 -18.33 16.93 19.20
N ARG A 502 -19.56 17.37 19.47
CA ARG A 502 -20.45 17.91 18.44
C ARG A 502 -19.97 19.28 18.02
N LEU A 503 -19.72 19.45 16.72
CA LEU A 503 -19.18 20.69 16.16
C LEU A 503 -20.28 21.55 15.54
N ALA A 504 -21.10 20.94 14.68
CA ALA A 504 -22.12 21.65 13.91
C ALA A 504 -23.21 20.69 13.44
N VAL A 505 -24.32 21.26 12.95
CA VAL A 505 -25.37 20.52 12.24
C VAL A 505 -25.38 21.00 10.80
N VAL A 506 -25.47 20.06 9.85
CA VAL A 506 -25.62 20.35 8.42
C VAL A 506 -26.93 21.10 8.20
N LYS A 507 -26.85 22.31 7.64
CA LYS A 507 -28.00 23.18 7.35
C LYS A 507 -28.50 22.98 5.92
N SER A 508 -27.60 22.95 4.94
CA SER A 508 -27.94 22.72 3.53
C SER A 508 -26.94 21.80 2.86
N VAL A 509 -27.39 21.13 1.80
CA VAL A 509 -26.60 20.23 0.96
C VAL A 509 -26.85 20.61 -0.49
N ASN A 510 -25.79 20.83 -1.26
CA ASN A 510 -25.89 21.04 -2.70
C ASN A 510 -25.84 19.69 -3.42
N SER A 511 -26.82 19.43 -4.28
CA SER A 511 -26.97 18.15 -4.99
C SER A 511 -26.13 18.03 -6.26
N LYS A 512 -25.50 19.11 -6.75
CA LYS A 512 -24.56 19.01 -7.87
C LYS A 512 -23.34 18.23 -7.41
N VAL A 513 -23.04 17.15 -8.11
CA VAL A 513 -21.94 16.22 -7.84
C VAL A 513 -21.26 15.88 -9.16
N THR A 514 -19.93 15.72 -9.13
CA THR A 514 -19.19 15.06 -10.20
C THR A 514 -18.83 13.63 -9.79
N SER A 515 -19.00 12.68 -10.70
CA SER A 515 -18.69 11.26 -10.49
C SER A 515 -17.42 10.81 -11.22
N THR A 516 -16.85 11.69 -12.05
CA THR A 516 -15.61 11.46 -12.81
C THR A 516 -14.62 12.60 -12.55
N VAL A 517 -13.37 12.42 -12.97
CA VAL A 517 -12.33 13.48 -12.90
C VAL A 517 -12.32 14.36 -14.16
N ASN A 518 -13.45 14.46 -14.86
CA ASN A 518 -13.59 15.34 -16.02
C ASN A 518 -13.46 16.82 -15.60
N ILE A 519 -12.60 17.55 -16.31
CA ILE A 519 -12.26 18.95 -16.01
C ILE A 519 -13.50 19.86 -16.10
N GLN A 520 -14.32 19.71 -17.14
CA GLN A 520 -15.50 20.58 -17.33
C GLN A 520 -16.56 20.29 -16.28
N ASP A 521 -16.83 19.01 -16.00
CA ASP A 521 -17.78 18.63 -14.94
C ASP A 521 -17.34 19.15 -13.57
N ALA A 522 -16.02 19.15 -13.31
CA ALA A 522 -15.46 19.71 -12.08
C ALA A 522 -15.66 21.23 -12.00
N ILE A 523 -15.38 21.98 -13.08
CA ILE A 523 -15.62 23.43 -13.15
C ILE A 523 -17.10 23.75 -12.91
N ASP A 524 -18.00 23.05 -13.58
CA ASP A 524 -19.44 23.24 -13.44
C ASP A 524 -19.92 22.93 -12.02
N THR A 525 -19.33 21.91 -11.38
CA THR A 525 -19.62 21.56 -9.99
C THR A 525 -19.13 22.63 -9.03
N VAL A 526 -17.90 23.13 -9.21
CA VAL A 526 -17.33 24.21 -8.40
C VAL A 526 -18.18 25.46 -8.51
N ARG A 527 -18.54 25.88 -9.74
CA ARG A 527 -19.42 27.05 -9.98
C ARG A 527 -20.78 26.90 -9.31
N ALA A 528 -21.38 25.72 -9.37
CA ALA A 528 -22.65 25.47 -8.70
C ALA A 528 -22.57 25.51 -7.16
N TRP A 529 -21.39 25.31 -6.58
CA TRP A 529 -21.16 25.36 -5.13
C TRP A 529 -20.76 26.74 -4.63
N MET A 530 -20.42 27.68 -5.51
CA MET A 530 -19.94 29.01 -5.13
C MET A 530 -21.01 29.79 -4.36
N PRO A 531 -20.68 30.30 -3.16
CA PRO A 531 -21.52 31.29 -2.48
C PRO A 531 -21.65 32.58 -3.31
N PRO A 532 -22.80 33.25 -3.32
CA PRO A 532 -23.03 34.44 -4.13
C PRO A 532 -22.18 35.65 -3.72
N ASP A 533 -21.75 35.71 -2.46
CA ASP A 533 -20.95 36.78 -1.84
C ASP A 533 -19.48 36.38 -1.61
N ILE A 534 -18.99 35.34 -2.30
CA ILE A 534 -17.67 34.74 -2.12
C ILE A 534 -16.51 35.74 -2.14
N LEU A 535 -16.59 36.80 -2.95
CA LEU A 535 -15.53 37.80 -3.11
C LEU A 535 -15.45 38.83 -1.98
N THR A 536 -16.54 39.04 -1.23
CA THR A 536 -16.65 40.15 -0.26
C THR A 536 -16.92 39.69 1.16
N ALA A 537 -17.48 38.50 1.36
CA ALA A 537 -17.82 37.99 2.67
C ALA A 537 -16.59 37.56 3.49
N ALA A 538 -16.66 37.81 4.79
CA ALA A 538 -15.75 37.23 5.77
C ALA A 538 -16.19 35.80 6.11
N TYR A 539 -15.23 34.92 6.39
CA TYR A 539 -15.53 33.56 6.83
C TYR A 539 -15.66 33.48 8.36
N THR A 540 -16.59 32.65 8.85
CA THR A 540 -16.89 32.53 10.28
C THR A 540 -15.69 32.07 11.13
N ALA A 541 -14.79 31.27 10.55
CA ALA A 541 -13.55 30.84 11.22
C ALA A 541 -12.37 31.81 11.02
N GLY A 542 -12.62 33.00 10.47
CA GLY A 542 -11.60 34.01 10.16
C GLY A 542 -11.17 33.99 8.69
N GLY A 543 -10.66 35.13 8.20
CA GLY A 543 -10.25 35.32 6.81
C GLY A 543 -11.40 35.59 5.85
N SER A 544 -11.13 35.47 4.55
CA SER A 544 -12.13 35.68 3.48
C SER A 544 -12.90 34.38 3.17
N LEU A 545 -14.14 34.51 2.73
CA LEU A 545 -14.95 33.37 2.28
C LEU A 545 -14.34 32.70 1.03
N LEU A 546 -13.73 33.48 0.14
CA LEU A 546 -12.98 32.96 -1.02
C LEU A 546 -11.88 31.99 -0.59
N ASP A 547 -11.02 32.38 0.35
CA ASP A 547 -9.91 31.53 0.79
C ASP A 547 -10.41 30.25 1.46
N ALA A 548 -11.45 30.39 2.29
CA ALA A 548 -12.09 29.24 2.92
C ALA A 548 -12.66 28.27 1.88
N PHE A 549 -13.29 28.79 0.82
CA PHE A 549 -13.84 27.98 -0.27
C PHE A 549 -12.73 27.26 -1.06
N LEU A 550 -11.64 27.97 -1.39
CA LEU A 550 -10.51 27.40 -2.13
C LEU A 550 -9.78 26.31 -1.33
N LEU A 551 -9.56 26.53 -0.03
CA LEU A 551 -8.99 25.52 0.87
C LEU A 551 -9.92 24.31 1.01
N MET A 552 -11.23 24.52 1.08
CA MET A 552 -12.24 23.46 1.14
C MET A 552 -12.22 22.56 -0.09
N LEU A 553 -12.14 23.12 -1.30
CA LEU A 553 -12.07 22.35 -2.55
C LEU A 553 -10.87 21.39 -2.60
N ARG A 554 -9.83 21.67 -1.82
CA ARG A 554 -8.58 20.90 -1.76
C ARG A 554 -8.36 20.22 -0.43
N CYS A 555 -9.31 20.29 0.51
CA CYS A 555 -9.12 19.82 1.89
C CYS A 555 -7.79 20.31 2.52
N SER A 556 -7.41 21.56 2.24
CA SER A 556 -6.11 22.18 2.61
C SER A 556 -4.84 21.50 2.03
N TYR A 557 -4.97 20.69 0.98
CA TYR A 557 -3.85 20.08 0.25
C TYR A 557 -3.25 21.06 -0.75
N LEU A 558 -2.45 22.00 -0.23
CA LEU A 558 -1.71 23.04 -0.94
C LEU A 558 -0.27 23.15 -0.43
N ASN A 559 0.61 23.75 -1.23
CA ASN A 559 2.05 23.82 -0.94
C ASN A 559 2.39 24.61 0.33
N ASP A 560 1.53 25.54 0.76
CA ASP A 560 1.70 26.27 2.02
C ASP A 560 1.73 25.33 3.24
N ARG A 561 0.99 24.23 3.15
CA ARG A 561 0.92 23.18 4.18
C ARG A 561 1.86 22.01 3.87
N TRP A 562 2.12 21.78 2.58
CA TRP A 562 2.86 20.64 2.03
C TRP A 562 4.00 21.06 1.10
N PRO A 563 5.04 21.75 1.60
CA PRO A 563 6.05 22.39 0.75
C PRO A 563 6.87 21.42 -0.10
N MET A 564 6.86 20.13 0.26
CA MET A 564 7.64 19.06 -0.39
C MET A 564 6.91 18.41 -1.58
N LEU A 565 5.63 18.70 -1.80
CA LEU A 565 4.84 18.05 -2.86
C LEU A 565 4.85 18.82 -4.18
N HIS A 566 5.50 19.99 -4.22
CA HIS A 566 5.53 20.89 -5.39
C HIS A 566 4.13 21.22 -5.94
N GLU A 567 3.14 21.31 -5.04
CA GLU A 567 1.79 21.71 -5.36
C GLU A 567 1.70 23.24 -5.55
N THR A 568 0.51 23.74 -5.87
CA THR A 568 0.26 25.19 -5.91
C THR A 568 0.07 25.77 -4.52
N THR A 569 0.45 27.04 -4.31
CA THR A 569 0.11 27.79 -3.09
C THR A 569 -1.33 28.30 -3.14
N LEU A 570 -1.89 28.67 -1.99
CA LEU A 570 -3.22 29.29 -1.92
C LEU A 570 -3.29 30.58 -2.74
N ALA A 571 -2.21 31.38 -2.73
CA ALA A 571 -2.15 32.61 -3.50
C ALA A 571 -2.24 32.35 -5.01
N GLN A 572 -1.46 31.39 -5.51
CA GLN A 572 -1.48 30.99 -6.91
C GLN A 572 -2.82 30.35 -7.30
N TRP A 573 -3.37 29.50 -6.43
CA TRP A 573 -4.68 28.88 -6.67
C TRP A 573 -5.81 29.90 -6.73
N ARG A 574 -5.73 30.95 -5.90
CA ARG A 574 -6.68 32.07 -5.91
C ARG A 574 -6.63 32.84 -7.23
N GLU A 575 -5.43 33.21 -7.68
CA GLU A 575 -5.24 33.91 -8.96
C GLU A 575 -5.82 33.08 -10.11
N TYR A 576 -5.44 31.80 -10.19
CA TYR A 576 -5.95 30.89 -11.21
C TYR A 576 -7.49 30.77 -11.18
N PHE A 577 -8.06 30.59 -9.99
CA PHE A 577 -9.51 30.46 -9.81
C PHE A 577 -10.26 31.71 -10.31
N LEU A 578 -9.78 32.90 -9.97
CA LEU A 578 -10.42 34.16 -10.38
C LEU A 578 -10.37 34.33 -11.90
N ASP A 579 -9.23 34.01 -12.51
CA ASP A 579 -9.01 34.21 -13.94
C ASP A 579 -9.75 33.18 -14.81
N HIS A 580 -9.85 31.92 -14.35
CA HIS A 580 -10.25 30.80 -15.21
C HIS A 580 -11.54 30.07 -14.78
N ILE A 581 -11.93 30.16 -13.51
CA ILE A 581 -13.10 29.44 -12.98
C ILE A 581 -14.24 30.40 -12.65
N HIS A 582 -13.93 31.51 -11.96
CA HIS A 582 -14.93 32.50 -11.56
C HIS A 582 -15.49 33.30 -12.75
N GLY A 583 -14.64 33.66 -13.73
CA GLY A 583 -15.06 34.39 -14.93
C GLY A 583 -15.78 33.55 -15.99
N ASP A 584 -16.37 34.19 -17.01
CA ASP A 584 -17.12 33.53 -18.09
C ASP A 584 -16.23 32.88 -19.17
N THR A 585 -14.94 33.23 -19.24
CA THR A 585 -13.99 32.72 -20.24
C THR A 585 -13.20 31.53 -19.70
N VAL A 586 -13.53 30.33 -20.15
CA VAL A 586 -12.64 29.16 -20.00
C VAL A 586 -11.60 29.24 -21.12
N SER A 587 -10.37 29.69 -20.82
CA SER A 587 -9.29 29.64 -21.82
C SER A 587 -8.91 28.18 -22.10
N GLN A 588 -8.72 27.84 -23.38
CA GLN A 588 -8.34 26.47 -23.80
C GLN A 588 -6.90 26.08 -23.42
N GLU A 589 -6.10 27.02 -22.92
CA GLU A 589 -4.69 26.81 -22.50
C GLU A 589 -4.56 26.70 -20.97
N THR A 590 -5.58 26.19 -20.30
CA THR A 590 -5.61 26.08 -18.84
C THR A 590 -4.58 25.05 -18.34
N HIS A 591 -3.86 25.38 -17.26
CA HIS A 591 -3.07 24.43 -16.48
C HIS A 591 -3.96 23.27 -15.96
N THR A 592 -4.16 22.25 -16.79
CA THR A 592 -5.07 21.12 -16.58
C THR A 592 -4.85 20.38 -15.26
N GLY A 593 -3.62 20.38 -14.74
CA GLY A 593 -3.26 19.71 -13.50
C GLY A 593 -3.97 20.24 -12.25
N GLN A 594 -4.13 21.57 -12.09
CA GLN A 594 -4.75 22.12 -10.88
C GLN A 594 -6.23 21.75 -10.78
N VAL A 595 -6.96 21.87 -11.91
CA VAL A 595 -8.38 21.51 -11.98
C VAL A 595 -8.55 20.00 -11.87
N TYR A 596 -7.67 19.19 -12.48
CA TYR A 596 -7.68 17.74 -12.33
C TYR A 596 -7.55 17.31 -10.87
N THR A 597 -6.55 17.84 -10.15
CA THR A 597 -6.38 17.48 -8.73
C THR A 597 -7.55 17.98 -7.89
N THR A 598 -8.13 19.16 -8.17
CA THR A 598 -9.38 19.60 -7.54
C THR A 598 -10.54 18.65 -7.81
N ALA A 599 -10.69 18.16 -9.05
CA ALA A 599 -11.69 17.19 -9.45
C ALA A 599 -11.58 15.90 -8.61
N SER A 600 -10.36 15.42 -8.35
CA SER A 600 -10.10 14.26 -7.49
C SER A 600 -10.62 14.44 -6.06
N PHE A 601 -10.45 15.63 -5.45
CA PHE A 601 -10.93 15.90 -4.10
C PHE A 601 -12.45 16.01 -4.00
N ILE A 602 -13.11 16.63 -4.99
CA ILE A 602 -14.57 16.88 -4.97
C ILE A 602 -15.40 15.71 -5.52
N LYS A 603 -14.77 14.78 -6.27
CA LYS A 603 -15.43 13.61 -6.85
C LYS A 603 -16.17 12.80 -5.79
N ASN A 604 -17.43 12.48 -6.08
CA ASN A 604 -18.34 11.74 -5.19
C ASN A 604 -18.47 12.35 -3.79
N ARG A 605 -18.39 13.68 -3.68
CA ARG A 605 -18.69 14.46 -2.48
C ARG A 605 -19.77 15.50 -2.76
N VAL A 606 -20.40 15.98 -1.71
CA VAL A 606 -21.37 17.08 -1.75
C VAL A 606 -20.85 18.28 -0.99
N PHE A 607 -21.17 19.48 -1.46
CA PHE A 607 -20.96 20.71 -0.71
C PHE A 607 -22.05 20.87 0.35
N VAL A 608 -21.64 21.23 1.57
CA VAL A 608 -22.55 21.49 2.68
C VAL A 608 -22.28 22.82 3.34
N THR A 609 -23.34 23.44 3.85
CA THR A 609 -23.22 24.48 4.87
C THR A 609 -23.62 23.92 6.23
N ALA A 610 -22.95 24.34 7.29
CA ALA A 610 -23.17 23.82 8.63
C ALA A 610 -23.01 24.91 9.70
N GLY A 611 -23.75 24.75 10.80
CA GLY A 611 -23.67 25.68 11.94
C GLY A 611 -23.85 27.14 11.49
N ASP A 612 -23.08 28.06 12.05
CA ASP A 612 -23.25 29.51 11.82
C ASP A 612 -22.52 30.06 10.59
N GLY A 613 -22.35 29.23 9.55
CA GLY A 613 -21.75 29.64 8.27
C GLY A 613 -20.50 28.88 7.87
N HIS A 614 -20.23 27.72 8.49
CA HIS A 614 -19.14 26.85 8.05
C HIS A 614 -19.49 26.18 6.72
N ILE A 615 -18.48 25.96 5.88
CA ILE A 615 -18.59 25.24 4.61
C ILE A 615 -17.72 23.98 4.62
N GLY A 616 -18.15 22.95 3.89
CA GLY A 616 -17.42 21.69 3.87
C GLY A 616 -17.76 20.75 2.71
N LEU A 617 -16.95 19.71 2.58
CA LEU A 617 -17.18 18.55 1.74
C LEU A 617 -17.67 17.39 2.60
N ALA A 618 -18.79 16.80 2.21
CA ALA A 618 -19.40 15.69 2.92
C ALA A 618 -19.62 14.49 1.97
N PRO A 619 -19.78 13.26 2.50
CA PRO A 619 -19.98 12.07 1.66
C PRO A 619 -21.36 12.10 0.99
N LEU A 620 -21.51 11.35 -0.10
CA LEU A 620 -22.82 11.11 -0.71
C LEU A 620 -23.81 10.53 0.31
N GLY A 621 -25.06 10.96 0.21
CA GLY A 621 -26.12 10.57 1.14
C GLY A 621 -26.23 11.43 2.40
N THR A 622 -25.37 12.45 2.56
CA THR A 622 -25.52 13.51 3.57
C THR A 622 -26.84 14.26 3.40
N LYS A 623 -27.47 14.64 4.51
CA LYS A 623 -28.76 15.37 4.56
C LYS A 623 -28.70 16.51 5.58
N PRO A 624 -29.52 17.56 5.41
CA PRO A 624 -29.78 18.51 6.49
C PRO A 624 -30.20 17.79 7.77
N GLY A 625 -29.67 18.22 8.91
CA GLY A 625 -29.88 17.58 10.21
C GLY A 625 -28.83 16.53 10.59
N ASP A 626 -27.98 16.07 9.65
CA ASP A 626 -26.80 15.29 10.00
C ASP A 626 -25.84 16.16 10.86
N ILE A 627 -25.16 15.53 11.81
CA ILE A 627 -24.31 16.21 12.79
C ILE A 627 -22.85 15.99 12.44
N ILE A 628 -22.07 17.05 12.44
CA ILE A 628 -20.62 17.02 12.25
C ILE A 628 -19.96 16.87 13.62
N THR A 629 -19.13 15.83 13.77
CA THR A 629 -18.49 15.50 15.04
C THR A 629 -17.00 15.29 14.90
N THR A 630 -16.25 15.70 15.94
CA THR A 630 -14.91 15.17 16.19
C THR A 630 -15.05 13.96 17.10
N VAL A 631 -14.87 12.76 16.56
CA VAL A 631 -14.73 11.54 17.38
C VAL A 631 -13.28 11.45 17.84
N LEU A 632 -13.05 11.24 19.14
CA LEU A 632 -11.69 11.11 19.66
C LEU A 632 -11.02 9.86 19.08
N GLY A 633 -9.75 9.98 18.68
CA GLY A 633 -9.00 8.91 18.01
C GLY A 633 -9.34 8.68 16.53
N CYS A 634 -10.09 9.60 15.90
CA CYS A 634 -10.27 9.67 14.44
C CYS A 634 -9.49 10.86 13.86
N SER A 635 -9.00 10.73 12.62
CA SER A 635 -8.27 11.81 11.95
C SER A 635 -9.17 12.75 11.15
N THR A 636 -10.45 12.40 10.94
CA THR A 636 -11.44 13.21 10.21
C THR A 636 -12.61 13.64 11.08
N CYS A 637 -13.35 14.64 10.62
CA CYS A 637 -14.71 14.85 11.13
C CYS A 637 -15.60 13.70 10.63
N ILE A 638 -16.39 13.14 11.53
CA ILE A 638 -17.36 12.08 11.21
C ILE A 638 -18.76 12.69 11.22
N LEU A 639 -19.49 12.51 10.12
CA LEU A 639 -20.90 12.88 10.05
C LEU A 639 -21.74 11.75 10.64
N LEU A 640 -22.57 12.10 11.61
CA LEU A 640 -23.49 11.20 12.32
C LEU A 640 -24.94 11.61 12.03
N ARG A 641 -25.76 10.62 11.67
CA ARG A 641 -27.20 10.80 11.49
C ARG A 641 -27.95 10.34 12.74
N PRO A 642 -28.70 11.21 13.43
CA PRO A 642 -29.60 10.78 14.51
C PRO A 642 -30.64 9.77 14.03
N VAL A 643 -30.92 8.75 14.85
CA VAL A 643 -31.95 7.74 14.61
C VAL A 643 -32.98 7.77 15.75
N GLY A 644 -34.26 7.58 15.41
CA GLY A 644 -35.35 7.56 16.39
C GLY A 644 -35.51 8.90 17.09
N ASN A 645 -35.44 8.90 18.42
CA ASN A 645 -35.49 10.10 19.26
C ASN A 645 -34.12 10.83 19.39
N GLY A 646 -33.10 10.40 18.64
CA GLY A 646 -31.76 10.98 18.67
C GLY A 646 -30.83 10.40 19.74
N SER A 647 -31.21 9.30 20.41
CA SER A 647 -30.33 8.59 21.36
C SER A 647 -29.31 7.66 20.69
N ALA A 648 -29.50 7.35 19.41
CA ALA A 648 -28.63 6.49 18.61
C ALA A 648 -28.28 7.17 17.30
N PHE A 649 -27.16 6.78 16.70
CA PHE A 649 -26.60 7.42 15.52
C PHE A 649 -26.16 6.40 14.47
N GLN A 650 -26.22 6.80 13.20
CA GLN A 650 -25.58 6.09 12.10
C GLN A 650 -24.41 6.90 11.55
N ILE A 651 -23.31 6.25 11.19
CA ILE A 651 -22.24 6.90 10.44
C ILE A 651 -22.73 7.19 9.01
N VAL A 652 -22.70 8.46 8.63
CA VAL A 652 -22.90 8.92 7.25
C VAL A 652 -21.59 8.78 6.48
N GLY A 653 -20.48 9.22 7.08
CA GLY A 653 -19.12 9.01 6.61
C GLY A 653 -18.18 10.16 6.98
N GLN A 654 -16.95 10.12 6.47
CA GLN A 654 -15.95 11.18 6.68
C GLN A 654 -16.31 12.47 5.94
N GLY A 655 -16.14 13.61 6.61
CA GLY A 655 -16.28 14.94 6.01
C GLY A 655 -15.10 15.85 6.32
N TYR A 656 -14.94 16.87 5.49
CA TYR A 656 -14.02 17.98 5.66
C TYR A 656 -14.82 19.26 5.89
N VAL A 657 -14.51 20.01 6.94
CA VAL A 657 -15.14 21.32 7.19
C VAL A 657 -14.05 22.34 7.44
N GLN A 658 -14.06 23.40 6.64
CA GLN A 658 -13.00 24.39 6.67
C GLN A 658 -12.96 25.11 8.03
N GLY A 659 -11.79 25.12 8.67
CA GLY A 659 -11.57 25.76 9.96
C GLY A 659 -11.85 24.85 11.17
N LEU A 660 -12.27 23.60 10.95
CA LEU A 660 -12.47 22.60 12.00
C LEU A 660 -11.44 21.48 11.99
N ASP A 661 -10.53 21.49 11.01
CA ASP A 661 -9.39 20.60 10.89
C ASP A 661 -8.26 20.95 11.88
N ASP A 662 -7.24 20.11 11.93
CA ASP A 662 -6.05 20.26 12.78
C ASP A 662 -6.38 20.44 14.25
N GLY A 663 -7.38 19.73 14.75
CA GLY A 663 -7.85 19.84 16.12
C GLY A 663 -8.60 21.14 16.43
N SER A 664 -8.81 22.04 15.47
CA SER A 664 -9.45 23.33 15.70
C SER A 664 -10.91 23.19 16.13
N GLY A 665 -11.63 22.22 15.54
CA GLY A 665 -12.96 21.86 16.01
C GLY A 665 -12.98 21.38 17.48
N LEU A 666 -11.92 20.69 17.92
CA LEU A 666 -11.83 20.14 19.27
C LEU A 666 -11.39 21.19 20.31
N VAL A 667 -10.21 21.78 20.12
CA VAL A 667 -9.50 22.63 21.09
C VAL A 667 -9.38 24.11 20.68
N GLY A 668 -10.04 24.53 19.59
CA GLY A 668 -10.03 25.91 19.11
C GLY A 668 -8.91 26.21 18.11
N SER A 669 -8.99 27.38 17.47
CA SER A 669 -8.04 27.84 16.46
C SER A 669 -6.60 27.92 17.00
N LEU A 670 -5.62 27.76 16.10
CA LEU A 670 -4.22 28.00 16.44
C LEU A 670 -4.02 29.48 16.83
N PRO A 671 -3.06 29.78 17.75
CA PRO A 671 -2.71 31.16 18.05
C PRO A 671 -2.19 31.89 16.80
N GLU A 672 -2.29 33.22 16.80
CA GLU A 672 -1.85 34.04 15.67
C GLU A 672 -0.39 33.73 15.27
N GLY A 673 -0.16 33.63 13.96
CA GLY A 673 1.15 33.30 13.38
C GLY A 673 1.51 31.82 13.36
N TRP A 674 0.77 30.94 14.04
CA TRP A 674 1.01 29.49 14.01
C TRP A 674 0.22 28.79 12.91
N THR A 675 0.90 27.94 12.14
CA THR A 675 0.30 27.06 11.14
C THR A 675 0.80 25.64 11.30
N LEU A 676 0.06 24.66 10.77
CA LEU A 676 0.56 23.29 10.64
C LEU A 676 1.30 23.15 9.30
N SER A 677 2.46 22.51 9.32
CA SER A 677 3.24 22.17 8.14
C SER A 677 3.74 20.72 8.23
N PHE A 678 3.85 20.04 7.09
CA PHE A 678 4.40 18.70 7.00
C PHE A 678 5.79 18.68 6.39
N LYS A 679 6.66 17.84 6.96
CA LYS A 679 8.04 17.64 6.52
C LYS A 679 8.36 16.16 6.52
N PHE A 680 9.08 15.68 5.52
CA PHE A 680 9.66 14.34 5.57
C PHE A 680 10.84 14.33 6.53
N ARG A 681 10.92 13.29 7.36
CA ARG A 681 12.17 12.91 7.98
C ARG A 681 13.07 12.27 6.94
N ASP A 682 14.33 12.32 7.26
CA ASP A 682 15.43 11.49 6.80
C ASP A 682 15.11 10.00 6.54
N SER A 683 14.19 9.41 7.31
CA SER A 683 13.70 8.03 7.16
C SER A 683 12.63 7.84 6.07
N GLY A 684 12.21 8.93 5.42
CA GLY A 684 11.07 8.98 4.52
C GLY A 684 9.72 9.02 5.23
N SER A 685 9.70 9.03 6.56
CA SER A 685 8.46 9.19 7.32
C SER A 685 8.00 10.66 7.32
N LEU A 686 6.75 10.89 6.97
CA LEU A 686 6.16 12.23 7.04
C LEU A 686 5.86 12.60 8.51
N LYS A 687 6.25 13.81 8.92
CA LYS A 687 5.98 14.36 10.25
C LYS A 687 5.38 15.74 10.17
N ARG A 688 4.55 16.04 11.16
CA ARG A 688 3.88 17.33 11.31
C ARG A 688 4.61 18.21 12.31
N TYR A 689 4.65 19.49 12.00
CA TYR A 689 5.18 20.54 12.84
C TYR A 689 4.18 21.68 12.91
N TYR A 690 4.10 22.32 14.07
CA TYR A 690 3.55 23.65 14.18
C TYR A 690 4.69 24.63 13.94
N VAL A 691 4.48 25.56 13.01
CA VAL A 691 5.46 26.56 12.61
C VAL A 691 4.88 27.93 12.89
N ASN A 692 5.63 28.77 13.60
CA ASN A 692 5.26 30.16 13.82
C ASN A 692 5.97 31.05 12.78
N ALA A 693 5.22 31.58 11.82
CA ALA A 693 5.78 32.36 10.72
C ALA A 693 6.46 33.67 11.18
N SER A 694 6.01 34.25 12.30
CA SER A 694 6.55 35.53 12.80
C SER A 694 7.88 35.39 13.55
N THR A 695 8.13 34.23 14.16
CA THR A 695 9.32 33.97 14.99
C THR A 695 10.27 32.94 14.37
N GLY A 696 9.82 32.18 13.37
CA GLY A 696 10.54 31.03 12.83
C GLY A 696 10.56 29.82 13.78
N GLN A 697 9.83 29.86 14.90
CA GLN A 697 9.80 28.75 15.86
C GLN A 697 9.07 27.55 15.27
N GLU A 698 9.61 26.35 15.49
CA GLU A 698 8.99 25.08 15.10
C GLU A 698 8.88 24.13 16.29
N THR A 699 7.76 23.42 16.41
CA THR A 699 7.56 22.40 17.45
C THR A 699 6.62 21.30 16.98
N MET A 700 6.81 20.08 17.49
CA MET A 700 5.82 18.99 17.31
C MET A 700 4.71 19.05 18.37
N ASP A 701 4.91 19.83 19.45
CA ASP A 701 3.93 19.98 20.50
C ASP A 701 2.81 20.93 20.08
N ASN A 702 1.56 20.62 20.43
CA ASN A 702 0.42 21.45 20.05
C ASN A 702 0.40 22.73 20.91
N PRO A 703 0.59 23.93 20.32
CA PRO A 703 0.71 25.18 21.08
C PRO A 703 -0.55 25.55 21.88
N ARG A 704 -1.70 24.92 21.58
CA ARG A 704 -2.97 25.14 22.29
C ARG A 704 -3.09 24.38 23.61
N LEU A 705 -2.28 23.34 23.83
CA LEU A 705 -2.46 22.45 24.97
C LEU A 705 -1.69 22.87 26.23
N GLY A 706 -0.82 23.90 26.13
CA GLY A 706 0.08 24.27 27.22
C GLY A 706 1.14 23.18 27.48
N PRO A 707 1.98 23.30 28.51
CA PRO A 707 3.07 22.36 28.75
C PRO A 707 2.55 20.95 29.06
N LEU A 708 3.28 19.94 28.60
CA LEU A 708 3.04 18.54 28.99
C LEU A 708 3.27 18.39 30.52
N PRO A 709 2.39 17.69 31.25
CA PRO A 709 2.60 17.45 32.69
C PRO A 709 3.93 16.73 32.93
N ALA A 710 4.67 17.10 33.98
CA ALA A 710 6.03 16.63 34.24
C ALA A 710 6.17 15.10 34.38
N VAL A 711 5.09 14.42 34.78
CA VAL A 711 5.06 12.95 34.88
C VAL A 711 5.06 12.25 33.52
N TRP A 712 4.69 12.94 32.45
CA TRP A 712 4.63 12.38 31.10
C TRP A 712 5.81 12.85 30.25
N SER A 713 6.39 11.92 29.50
CA SER A 713 7.34 12.23 28.44
C SER A 713 6.94 11.52 27.15
N MET A 714 7.14 12.17 26.01
CA MET A 714 6.97 11.51 24.71
C MET A 714 8.04 10.42 24.53
N VAL A 715 7.63 9.21 24.13
CA VAL A 715 8.57 8.12 23.82
C VAL A 715 9.23 8.42 22.48
N ALA A 716 10.56 8.48 22.46
CA ALA A 716 11.32 8.57 21.21
C ALA A 716 11.04 7.30 20.39
N ARG A 717 10.62 7.47 19.14
CA ARG A 717 10.41 6.33 18.24
C ARG A 717 11.65 6.07 17.42
N ASP A 718 12.02 4.80 17.33
CA ASP A 718 12.77 4.29 16.20
C ASP A 718 11.88 4.35 14.94
N ASP A 719 12.48 4.61 13.78
CA ASP A 719 11.78 4.89 12.53
C ASP A 719 10.86 3.75 12.00
N GLU A 720 10.85 2.59 12.66
CA GLU A 720 10.18 1.36 12.20
C GLU A 720 8.69 1.24 12.61
N ASP A 721 8.19 2.05 13.55
CA ASP A 721 6.78 2.03 13.96
C ASP A 721 5.91 2.95 13.06
N ALA A 722 5.57 2.41 11.89
CA ALA A 722 4.88 3.04 10.76
C ALA A 722 3.39 3.40 10.97
N ASN A 723 3.04 4.03 12.10
CA ASN A 723 1.87 4.91 12.12
C ASN A 723 2.30 6.32 12.53
N PRO A 724 2.52 7.25 11.58
CA PRO A 724 2.99 8.60 11.89
C PRO A 724 2.07 9.37 12.86
N ASP A 725 0.80 8.93 13.02
CA ASP A 725 -0.25 9.67 13.74
C ASP A 725 -0.49 9.26 15.21
N THR A 726 0.07 8.15 15.71
CA THR A 726 -0.23 7.67 17.09
C THR A 726 0.95 7.84 18.04
N ILE A 727 1.16 9.04 18.59
CA ILE A 727 2.28 9.28 19.53
C ILE A 727 2.07 8.52 20.84
N THR A 728 3.13 7.87 21.35
CA THR A 728 3.13 7.20 22.65
C THR A 728 3.82 8.08 23.69
N TYR A 729 3.22 8.16 24.87
CA TYR A 729 3.75 8.85 26.04
C TYR A 729 4.01 7.84 27.15
N LEU A 730 5.08 8.04 27.92
CA LEU A 730 5.45 7.24 29.09
C LEU A 730 5.23 8.08 30.35
N ASN A 731 4.51 7.51 31.31
CA ASN A 731 4.44 8.04 32.66
C ASN A 731 5.70 7.61 33.42
N GLN A 732 6.53 8.57 33.79
CA GLN A 732 7.82 8.35 34.44
C GLN A 732 7.71 7.81 35.87
N GLU A 733 6.56 8.00 36.53
CA GLU A 733 6.34 7.54 37.91
C GLU A 733 5.73 6.14 37.94
N SER A 734 4.71 5.87 37.11
CA SER A 734 4.01 4.58 37.09
C SER A 734 4.60 3.56 36.12
N GLY A 735 5.40 4.00 35.15
CA GLY A 735 5.86 3.19 34.02
C GLY A 735 4.78 2.92 32.96
N GLU A 736 3.57 3.49 33.11
CA GLU A 736 2.46 3.29 32.18
C GLU A 736 2.72 3.97 30.83
N THR A 737 2.42 3.29 29.73
CA THR A 737 2.43 3.89 28.40
C THR A 737 1.02 4.25 27.92
N LEU A 738 0.90 5.40 27.28
CA LEU A 738 -0.36 5.92 26.73
C LEU A 738 -0.18 6.21 25.24
N ILE A 739 -1.02 5.60 24.40
CA ILE A 739 -1.18 6.01 23.00
C ILE A 739 -2.11 7.22 22.94
N GLY A 740 -1.64 8.31 22.36
CA GLY A 740 -2.32 9.60 22.28
C GLY A 740 -1.87 10.59 23.35
N ASP A 741 -2.11 11.88 23.10
CA ASP A 741 -1.73 12.96 23.99
C ASP A 741 -2.54 12.92 25.29
N PRO A 742 -1.89 12.78 26.46
CA PRO A 742 -2.59 12.68 27.75
C PRO A 742 -3.47 13.91 28.04
N ARG A 743 -3.13 15.08 27.51
CA ARG A 743 -3.89 16.33 27.70
C ARG A 743 -5.23 16.35 26.97
N LEU A 744 -5.45 15.41 26.05
CA LEU A 744 -6.67 15.28 25.23
C LEU A 744 -7.65 14.21 25.76
N SER A 745 -7.48 13.75 27.01
CA SER A 745 -8.47 12.85 27.63
C SER A 745 -9.83 13.56 27.81
N PRO A 746 -10.97 12.83 27.75
CA PRO A 746 -12.30 13.41 27.95
C PRO A 746 -12.42 14.23 29.24
N GLU A 747 -11.78 13.77 30.32
CA GLU A 747 -11.79 14.47 31.60
C GLU A 747 -11.07 15.81 31.53
N LEU A 748 -9.83 15.84 31.02
CA LEU A 748 -9.07 17.08 30.90
C LEU A 748 -9.67 18.05 29.87
N LEU A 749 -10.29 17.53 28.80
CA LEU A 749 -11.06 18.34 27.86
C LEU A 749 -12.24 19.03 28.57
N ARG A 750 -13.01 18.30 29.39
CA ARG A 750 -14.11 18.89 30.17
C ARG A 750 -13.63 19.91 31.20
N GLN A 751 -12.51 19.66 31.87
CA GLN A 751 -11.89 20.63 32.79
C GLN A 751 -11.46 21.93 32.08
N ARG A 752 -11.14 21.85 30.77
CA ARG A 752 -10.90 23.02 29.91
C ARG A 752 -12.18 23.68 29.39
N GLY A 753 -13.36 23.24 29.82
CA GLY A 753 -14.64 23.74 29.34
C GLY A 753 -15.05 23.21 27.96
N ILE A 754 -14.37 22.18 27.44
CA ILE A 754 -14.71 21.57 26.14
C ILE A 754 -15.77 20.49 26.38
N SER A 755 -16.93 20.65 25.72
CA SER A 755 -18.04 19.70 25.83
C SER A 755 -17.75 18.40 25.07
N VAL A 756 -17.37 17.36 25.83
CA VAL A 756 -17.20 15.99 25.31
C VAL A 756 -18.39 15.13 25.73
N GLU A 757 -19.14 14.66 24.73
CA GLU A 757 -20.34 13.81 24.89
C GLU A 757 -20.10 12.38 24.38
N SER A 758 -21.03 11.48 24.70
CA SER A 758 -21.01 10.08 24.23
C SER A 758 -22.02 9.89 23.10
N PHE A 759 -21.61 9.20 22.03
CA PHE A 759 -22.45 8.87 20.89
C PHE A 759 -22.59 7.35 20.77
N ALA A 760 -23.82 6.83 20.83
CA ALA A 760 -24.10 5.42 20.59
C ALA A 760 -24.36 5.19 19.09
N ILE A 761 -23.41 4.56 18.40
CA ILE A 761 -23.44 4.32 16.95
C ILE A 761 -23.92 2.90 16.67
N ILE A 762 -24.97 2.75 15.86
CA ILE A 762 -25.66 1.46 15.57
C ILE A 762 -25.45 0.97 14.14
#